data_AF-A0A931R247-F1
#
_entry.id   AF-A0A931R247-F1
#
_cell.length_a   1.000
_cell.length_b   1.000
_cell.length_c   1.000
_cell.angle_alpha   90.00
_cell.angle_beta   90.00
_cell.angle_gamma   90.00
#
_symmetry.space_group_name_H-M   'P 1'
#
loop_
_entity.id
_entity.type
_entity.pdbx_description
1 polymer ?
#
loop_
_entity_poly.entity_id
_entity_poly.type
_entity_poly.pdbx_seq_one_letter_code
_entity_poly.pdbx_strand_id
1 'polypeptide(L)'
;MQVARMQEPGPRTDGEEGARSADGTRPHPAVRPRGAPGPLLEDRSLRNRIHGIAYAARRYFGKPVEDLSWAEIALLSAIPQAPGRMNPCSPRGLRDAVRRGRSILQILRQQKALTKDEYELARYQIDRMELRPLARRPVKAIHAILRMEAQWKDPRARRALRHQPLVTASIDLDLQRQAVRMVGDALRSWEDKAAGNAAMVVVDRNTREVLAWVGSSGYFDGRRFGAIDFARIARPAGSTLKPFFYAYALDQGVITPATVLDDLRRGPGSIENADAAFLGPLLPREALANSRNVPAVHLLTRIGLENGYAFLGRLGLHRYENPSSRYGAGLAVGALPVTLEHLVRAYSALAADGEAGDLVWYLPNGRIRQKREPRLVDVMTGPNGNRMPGYPGDVAPKRMREPRRPSFPRPVLSEASARQVTLFLSDPMARLPSFPRMGASEFPFPVAVKTGTSAGYRDAWTVAYSTKYVVGVWVGNADATPMKGLSGFAAAAVLAHEAVSFLHAGQAGGLDDHAFPAPRGYGPVNLCALTGERSADACNRVFLEWFPPGREPVVPCRAHRRMAIDVRTGQPASPATPGQYVETRTYADLDPRYAAWAAAEGIPRPPAIDSFTASGPNSFPASGPDAFKTPGPDAFPASGLGGPGKPSFAAGKKIRPAIGPEIPLSTPGSGSRTGPSASLRTGMQEARGSAAREVRLSVVAPENGARLLHDPEMPPNLASLALEAVVDPPVEQVVWYVDGEPFKVVDYPYATRWPLKPGEHSFQVRLPSAETSSRPVTVKVR
;
A
#
# COMPACT_ATOMS: atom_id res chain seq x y z
N MET A 1 -11.92 -42.39 40.33
CA MET A 1 -11.02 -43.32 39.60
C MET A 1 -10.69 -42.89 38.16
N GLN A 2 -11.47 -43.19 37.10
CA GLN A 2 -10.99 -42.93 35.71
C GLN A 2 -10.64 -41.45 35.41
N VAL A 3 -11.37 -40.48 35.99
CA VAL A 3 -11.07 -39.05 35.84
C VAL A 3 -9.73 -38.68 36.49
N ALA A 4 -9.56 -38.97 37.79
CA ALA A 4 -8.30 -38.75 38.51
C ALA A 4 -7.08 -39.40 37.82
N ARG A 5 -7.25 -40.60 37.23
CA ARG A 5 -6.20 -41.31 36.47
C ARG A 5 -5.72 -40.55 35.22
N MET A 6 -6.51 -39.64 34.66
CA MET A 6 -6.17 -38.87 33.45
C MET A 6 -5.58 -37.50 33.78
N GLN A 7 -5.94 -36.93 34.93
CA GLN A 7 -5.41 -35.65 35.42
C GLN A 7 -4.00 -35.80 36.02
N GLU A 8 -3.71 -36.95 36.65
CA GLU A 8 -2.39 -37.26 37.22
C GLU A 8 -1.85 -38.61 36.70
N PRO A 9 -1.14 -38.62 35.55
CA PRO A 9 -0.60 -39.84 34.96
C PRO A 9 0.66 -40.35 35.68
N GLY A 10 0.51 -41.39 36.51
CA GLY A 10 1.61 -42.13 37.17
C GLY A 10 1.82 -43.57 36.66
N PRO A 11 2.92 -44.23 37.07
CA PRO A 11 3.21 -45.64 36.74
C PRO A 11 2.19 -46.62 37.35
N ARG A 12 2.20 -47.87 36.89
CA ARG A 12 1.33 -48.92 37.45
C ARG A 12 2.03 -49.66 38.57
N THR A 13 1.68 -49.34 39.80
CA THR A 13 2.02 -50.10 41.01
C THR A 13 0.76 -50.30 41.85
N ASP A 14 0.66 -51.43 42.55
CA ASP A 14 -0.56 -51.79 43.30
C ASP A 14 -0.87 -50.81 44.44
N GLY A 15 0.16 -50.16 45.00
CA GLY A 15 0.03 -49.09 45.99
C GLY A 15 -0.64 -47.82 45.45
N GLU A 16 -0.44 -47.46 44.18
CA GLU A 16 -1.11 -46.29 43.59
C GLU A 16 -2.59 -46.55 43.26
N GLU A 17 -3.00 -47.79 42.97
CA GLU A 17 -4.43 -48.10 42.79
C GLU A 17 -5.19 -48.08 44.14
N GLY A 18 -4.55 -48.46 45.25
CA GLY A 18 -5.09 -48.25 46.60
C GLY A 18 -5.32 -46.77 46.94
N ALA A 19 -4.31 -45.91 46.74
CA ALA A 19 -4.41 -44.47 47.00
C ALA A 19 -5.49 -43.78 46.14
N ARG A 20 -5.59 -44.13 44.85
CA ARG A 20 -6.61 -43.58 43.92
C ARG A 20 -8.03 -44.10 44.16
N SER A 21 -8.18 -45.21 44.89
CA SER A 21 -9.48 -45.70 45.38
C SER A 21 -9.97 -44.85 46.56
N ALA A 22 -9.07 -44.51 47.49
CA ALA A 22 -9.37 -43.67 48.65
C ALA A 22 -9.74 -42.22 48.25
N ASP A 23 -9.09 -41.64 47.25
CA ASP A 23 -9.47 -40.31 46.75
C ASP A 23 -10.79 -40.34 45.95
N GLY A 24 -11.09 -41.46 45.27
CA GLY A 24 -12.34 -41.67 44.55
C GLY A 24 -13.60 -41.80 45.42
N THR A 25 -13.45 -41.89 46.75
CA THR A 25 -14.56 -41.99 47.72
C THR A 25 -14.82 -40.70 48.50
N ARG A 26 -13.96 -39.68 48.37
CA ARG A 26 -14.22 -38.35 48.93
C ARG A 26 -15.29 -37.62 48.09
N PRO A 27 -16.37 -37.10 48.71
CA PRO A 27 -17.39 -36.36 47.96
C PRO A 27 -16.83 -35.01 47.51
N HIS A 28 -16.65 -34.84 46.19
CA HIS A 28 -16.28 -33.56 45.60
C HIS A 28 -17.39 -32.52 45.90
N PRO A 29 -17.09 -31.39 46.56
CA PRO A 29 -18.11 -30.43 47.02
C PRO A 29 -18.64 -29.53 45.88
N ALA A 30 -19.26 -30.15 44.87
CA ALA A 30 -19.90 -29.47 43.74
C ALA A 30 -20.96 -30.31 42.99
N VAL A 31 -21.00 -31.64 43.14
CA VAL A 31 -21.84 -32.52 42.29
C VAL A 31 -23.10 -32.99 43.02
N ARG A 32 -24.24 -32.32 42.77
CA ARG A 32 -25.56 -32.82 43.19
C ARG A 32 -25.97 -34.06 42.36
N PRO A 33 -26.65 -35.09 42.92
CA PRO A 33 -26.89 -36.38 42.25
C PRO A 33 -27.90 -36.40 41.07
N ARG A 34 -28.22 -35.26 40.46
CA ARG A 34 -29.18 -35.15 39.33
C ARG A 34 -28.63 -34.39 38.11
N GLY A 35 -27.30 -34.20 38.04
CA GLY A 35 -26.61 -33.63 36.89
C GLY A 35 -25.80 -34.69 36.12
N ALA A 36 -25.81 -34.59 34.78
CA ALA A 36 -25.13 -35.51 33.86
C ALA A 36 -23.59 -35.61 34.07
N PRO A 37 -22.92 -36.67 33.57
CA PRO A 37 -21.48 -36.88 33.74
C PRO A 37 -20.61 -35.97 32.83
N GLY A 38 -20.76 -34.64 32.95
CA GLY A 38 -20.06 -33.65 32.15
C GLY A 38 -18.52 -33.81 32.14
N PRO A 39 -17.83 -33.87 33.30
CA PRO A 39 -16.37 -33.94 33.33
C PRO A 39 -15.78 -35.22 32.70
N LEU A 40 -16.53 -36.33 32.72
CA LEU A 40 -16.09 -37.61 32.17
C LEU A 40 -16.01 -37.60 30.63
N LEU A 41 -16.76 -36.70 29.99
CA LEU A 41 -16.88 -36.60 28.54
C LEU A 41 -15.86 -35.66 27.91
N GLU A 42 -15.20 -34.79 28.70
CA GLU A 42 -14.22 -33.81 28.22
C GLU A 42 -12.78 -34.35 28.23
N ASP A 43 -12.41 -35.19 29.20
CA ASP A 43 -10.99 -35.50 29.49
C ASP A 43 -10.47 -36.84 28.90
N ARG A 44 -11.30 -37.58 28.15
CA ARG A 44 -10.88 -38.86 27.54
C ARG A 44 -9.90 -38.63 26.38
N SER A 45 -8.64 -39.03 26.59
CA SER A 45 -7.56 -38.98 25.59
C SER A 45 -7.70 -40.07 24.53
N LEU A 46 -7.90 -39.66 23.28
CA LEU A 46 -7.84 -40.49 22.08
C LEU A 46 -6.57 -40.11 21.31
N ARG A 47 -5.70 -41.08 20.99
CA ARG A 47 -4.45 -40.82 20.23
C ARG A 47 -4.79 -40.11 18.91
N ASN A 48 -3.91 -39.18 18.49
CA ASN A 48 -4.11 -38.06 17.54
C ASN A 48 -4.47 -36.69 18.17
N ARG A 49 -4.22 -36.49 19.48
CA ARG A 49 -4.57 -35.25 20.22
C ARG A 49 -6.09 -34.95 20.19
N ILE A 50 -6.92 -35.99 20.19
CA ILE A 50 -8.37 -35.85 20.24
C ILE A 50 -8.78 -36.03 21.70
N HIS A 51 -9.16 -34.94 22.37
CA HIS A 51 -9.63 -34.97 23.75
C HIS A 51 -11.14 -34.73 23.77
N GLY A 52 -11.86 -35.59 24.50
CA GLY A 52 -13.28 -35.48 24.72
C GLY A 52 -14.17 -35.97 23.57
N ILE A 53 -15.37 -36.41 23.93
CA ILE A 53 -16.32 -37.04 22.99
C ILE A 53 -16.85 -36.06 21.95
N ALA A 54 -16.99 -34.78 22.30
CA ALA A 54 -17.51 -33.74 21.41
C ALA A 54 -16.57 -33.45 20.23
N TYR A 55 -15.25 -33.40 20.48
CA TYR A 55 -14.28 -33.25 19.40
C TYR A 55 -14.17 -34.53 18.57
N ALA A 56 -14.28 -35.71 19.19
CA ALA A 56 -14.32 -36.99 18.47
C ALA A 56 -15.54 -37.12 17.55
N ALA A 57 -16.74 -36.76 18.02
CA ALA A 57 -17.98 -36.72 17.24
C ALA A 57 -17.84 -35.85 15.99
N ARG A 58 -17.38 -34.60 16.17
CA ARG A 58 -17.12 -33.66 15.08
C ARG A 58 -16.02 -34.15 14.14
N ARG A 59 -14.97 -34.80 14.66
CA ARG A 59 -13.82 -35.27 13.88
C ARG A 59 -14.14 -36.49 13.01
N TYR A 60 -14.87 -37.46 13.55
CA TYR A 60 -15.15 -38.74 12.90
C TYR A 60 -16.46 -38.75 12.12
N PHE A 61 -17.48 -38.01 12.54
CA PHE A 61 -18.81 -38.02 11.90
C PHE A 61 -19.26 -36.64 11.38
N GLY A 62 -18.62 -35.55 11.83
CA GLY A 62 -19.03 -34.17 11.50
C GLY A 62 -20.18 -33.63 12.37
N LYS A 63 -20.79 -34.50 13.17
CA LYS A 63 -21.99 -34.23 13.98
C LYS A 63 -21.67 -33.62 15.36
N PRO A 64 -22.61 -32.90 16.00
CA PRO A 64 -22.60 -32.70 17.45
C PRO A 64 -22.66 -34.03 18.21
N VAL A 65 -22.54 -33.99 19.55
CA VAL A 65 -22.75 -35.19 20.39
C VAL A 65 -24.24 -35.55 20.42
N GLU A 66 -25.08 -34.52 20.37
CA GLU A 66 -26.54 -34.56 20.41
C GLU A 66 -27.15 -35.34 19.24
N ASP A 67 -26.51 -35.33 18.05
CA ASP A 67 -27.00 -36.01 16.83
C ASP A 67 -26.35 -37.40 16.60
N LEU A 68 -25.59 -37.92 17.58
CA LEU A 68 -24.94 -39.22 17.43
C LEU A 68 -25.96 -40.36 17.54
N SER A 69 -25.92 -41.30 16.60
CA SER A 69 -26.66 -42.54 16.72
C SER A 69 -26.06 -43.46 17.79
N TRP A 70 -26.85 -44.40 18.29
CA TRP A 70 -26.38 -45.43 19.22
C TRP A 70 -25.14 -46.20 18.73
N ALA A 71 -25.02 -46.42 17.42
CA ALA A 71 -23.85 -47.03 16.80
C ALA A 71 -22.59 -46.15 16.92
N GLU A 72 -22.72 -44.85 16.67
CA GLU A 72 -21.63 -43.87 16.78
C GLU A 72 -21.21 -43.69 18.24
N ILE A 73 -22.17 -43.62 19.18
CA ILE A 73 -21.93 -43.57 20.63
C ILE A 73 -21.18 -44.82 21.10
N ALA A 74 -21.61 -46.02 20.66
CA ALA A 74 -20.96 -47.27 21.03
C ALA A 74 -19.52 -47.37 20.47
N LEU A 75 -19.29 -46.89 19.24
CA LEU A 75 -17.95 -46.81 18.66
C LEU A 75 -17.04 -45.86 19.45
N LEU A 76 -17.49 -44.63 19.73
CA LEU A 76 -16.71 -43.66 20.51
C LEU A 76 -16.46 -44.14 21.95
N SER A 77 -17.39 -44.90 22.52
CA SER A 77 -17.27 -45.49 23.86
C SER A 77 -16.28 -46.66 23.92
N ALA A 78 -16.01 -47.33 22.78
CA ALA A 78 -15.04 -48.42 22.70
C ALA A 78 -13.58 -47.94 22.75
N ILE A 79 -13.25 -46.85 22.05
CA ILE A 79 -11.86 -46.42 21.82
C ILE A 79 -11.06 -46.17 23.12
N PRO A 80 -11.60 -45.50 24.17
CA PRO A 80 -10.86 -45.16 25.40
C PRO A 80 -10.28 -46.37 26.15
N GLN A 81 -10.81 -47.58 25.95
CA GLN A 81 -10.27 -48.78 26.59
C GLN A 81 -8.89 -49.19 26.03
N ALA A 82 -8.59 -48.88 24.75
CA ALA A 82 -7.29 -49.13 24.14
C ALA A 82 -7.03 -48.19 22.95
N PRO A 83 -6.85 -46.87 23.16
CA PRO A 83 -6.91 -45.87 22.09
C PRO A 83 -5.80 -45.99 21.02
N GLY A 84 -4.70 -46.68 21.32
CA GLY A 84 -3.69 -47.04 20.32
C GLY A 84 -4.11 -48.21 19.42
N ARG A 85 -4.73 -49.26 19.99
CA ARG A 85 -5.18 -50.45 19.26
C ARG A 85 -6.47 -50.18 18.50
N MET A 86 -7.45 -49.57 19.15
CA MET A 86 -8.77 -49.23 18.61
C MET A 86 -8.76 -47.86 17.91
N ASN A 87 -7.64 -47.47 17.30
CA ASN A 87 -7.51 -46.21 16.56
C ASN A 87 -8.40 -46.26 15.29
N PRO A 88 -9.50 -45.48 15.23
CA PRO A 88 -10.46 -45.58 14.12
C PRO A 88 -9.88 -45.10 12.78
N CYS A 89 -8.79 -44.32 12.82
CA CYS A 89 -8.06 -43.84 11.65
C CYS A 89 -7.27 -44.94 10.92
N SER A 90 -7.28 -46.18 11.43
CA SER A 90 -6.60 -47.33 10.84
C SER A 90 -7.59 -48.46 10.55
N PRO A 91 -7.49 -49.19 9.42
CA PRO A 91 -8.45 -50.26 9.11
C PRO A 91 -8.54 -51.36 10.17
N ARG A 92 -7.40 -51.69 10.82
CA ARG A 92 -7.37 -52.65 11.94
C ARG A 92 -8.04 -52.07 13.19
N GLY A 93 -7.69 -50.86 13.58
CA GLY A 93 -8.25 -50.24 14.79
C GLY A 93 -9.72 -49.89 14.68
N LEU A 94 -10.22 -49.56 13.49
CA LEU A 94 -11.66 -49.44 13.23
C LEU A 94 -12.38 -50.78 13.43
N ARG A 95 -11.87 -51.89 12.88
CA ARG A 95 -12.45 -53.23 13.10
C ARG A 95 -12.46 -53.63 14.57
N ASP A 96 -11.39 -53.32 15.31
CA ASP A 96 -11.33 -53.61 16.75
C ASP A 96 -12.31 -52.73 17.55
N ALA A 97 -12.45 -51.44 17.18
CA ALA A 97 -13.43 -50.52 17.77
C ALA A 97 -14.89 -50.94 17.48
N VAL A 98 -15.21 -51.32 16.23
CA VAL A 98 -16.54 -51.84 15.83
C VAL A 98 -16.87 -53.11 16.60
N ARG A 99 -15.92 -54.07 16.69
CA ARG A 99 -16.10 -55.30 17.46
C ARG A 99 -16.46 -55.02 18.92
N ARG A 100 -15.76 -54.07 19.55
CA ARG A 100 -16.04 -53.68 20.94
C ARG A 100 -17.34 -52.88 21.07
N GLY A 101 -17.66 -52.04 20.09
CA GLY A 101 -18.93 -51.30 20.01
C GLY A 101 -20.14 -52.24 19.93
N ARG A 102 -20.07 -53.34 19.16
CA ARG A 102 -21.11 -54.40 19.15
C ARG A 102 -21.37 -54.96 20.55
N SER A 103 -20.31 -55.25 21.32
CA SER A 103 -20.45 -55.71 22.71
C SER A 103 -21.09 -54.64 23.61
N ILE A 104 -20.78 -53.35 23.40
CA ILE A 104 -21.39 -52.25 24.15
C ILE A 104 -22.89 -52.16 23.85
N LEU A 105 -23.30 -52.24 22.57
CA LEU A 105 -24.71 -52.28 22.18
C LEU A 105 -25.45 -53.47 22.81
N GLN A 106 -24.82 -54.65 22.86
CA GLN A 106 -25.40 -55.84 23.49
C GLN A 106 -25.61 -55.65 25.00
N ILE A 107 -24.65 -55.04 25.71
CA ILE A 107 -24.77 -54.71 27.13
C ILE A 107 -25.91 -53.70 27.35
N LEU A 108 -25.99 -52.63 26.54
CA LEU A 108 -27.06 -51.64 26.63
C LEU A 108 -28.45 -52.25 26.39
N ARG A 109 -28.56 -53.20 25.46
CA ARG A 109 -29.80 -53.96 25.22
C ARG A 109 -30.18 -54.85 26.40
N GLN A 110 -29.21 -55.56 27.00
CA GLN A 110 -29.42 -56.37 28.21
C GLN A 110 -29.85 -55.51 29.42
N GLN A 111 -29.30 -54.31 29.55
CA GLN A 111 -29.66 -53.32 30.58
C GLN A 111 -30.99 -52.59 30.30
N LYS A 112 -31.72 -52.96 29.23
CA LYS A 112 -32.97 -52.31 28.77
C LYS A 112 -32.82 -50.81 28.44
N ALA A 113 -31.59 -50.34 28.21
CA ALA A 113 -31.31 -48.97 27.75
C ALA A 113 -31.58 -48.77 26.24
N LEU A 114 -31.77 -49.87 25.49
CA LEU A 114 -32.19 -49.89 24.09
C LEU A 114 -33.45 -50.74 23.92
N THR A 115 -34.40 -50.27 23.13
CA THR A 115 -35.46 -51.11 22.56
C THR A 115 -34.89 -52.18 21.62
N LYS A 116 -35.73 -53.12 21.16
CA LYS A 116 -35.30 -54.13 20.18
C LYS A 116 -34.90 -53.47 18.86
N ASP A 117 -35.71 -52.54 18.38
CA ASP A 117 -35.56 -51.95 17.05
C ASP A 117 -34.38 -50.97 16.99
N GLU A 118 -34.15 -50.18 18.05
CA GLU A 118 -32.94 -49.37 18.21
C GLU A 118 -31.66 -50.23 18.23
N TYR A 119 -31.70 -51.40 18.88
CA TYR A 119 -30.55 -52.30 18.93
C TYR A 119 -30.22 -52.90 17.57
N GLU A 120 -31.22 -53.37 16.81
CA GLU A 120 -31.00 -53.89 15.46
C GLU A 120 -30.57 -52.78 14.49
N LEU A 121 -31.16 -51.57 14.58
CA LEU A 121 -30.70 -50.41 13.81
C LEU A 121 -29.26 -50.04 14.15
N ALA A 122 -28.89 -50.00 15.43
CA ALA A 122 -27.53 -49.70 15.87
C ALA A 122 -26.52 -50.77 15.43
N ARG A 123 -26.91 -52.06 15.42
CA ARG A 123 -26.11 -53.14 14.81
C ARG A 123 -25.92 -52.92 13.31
N TYR A 124 -26.99 -52.67 12.58
CA TYR A 124 -26.95 -52.42 11.14
C TYR A 124 -26.03 -51.25 10.79
N GLN A 125 -26.09 -50.17 11.57
CA GLN A 125 -25.28 -48.97 11.42
C GLN A 125 -23.80 -49.20 11.79
N ILE A 126 -23.50 -49.86 12.92
CA ILE A 126 -22.10 -50.05 13.36
C ILE A 126 -21.34 -51.00 12.43
N ASP A 127 -22.05 -51.92 11.78
CA ASP A 127 -21.48 -52.87 10.82
C ASP A 127 -21.12 -52.22 9.47
N ARG A 128 -21.76 -51.09 9.14
CA ARG A 128 -21.48 -50.25 7.96
C ARG A 128 -20.93 -48.87 8.36
N MET A 129 -20.18 -48.82 9.47
CA MET A 129 -19.68 -47.57 10.03
C MET A 129 -18.61 -46.94 9.13
N GLU A 130 -18.99 -45.91 8.39
CA GLU A 130 -18.06 -45.07 7.63
C GLU A 130 -17.64 -43.84 8.43
N LEU A 131 -16.34 -43.64 8.56
CA LEU A 131 -15.79 -42.45 9.19
C LEU A 131 -15.49 -41.38 8.14
N ARG A 132 -15.79 -40.13 8.47
CA ARG A 132 -15.39 -38.99 7.66
C ARG A 132 -13.86 -39.03 7.46
N PRO A 133 -13.37 -39.01 6.21
CA PRO A 133 -11.94 -39.02 5.95
C PRO A 133 -11.22 -37.91 6.72
N LEU A 134 -10.07 -38.23 7.31
CA LEU A 134 -9.22 -37.23 7.93
C LEU A 134 -8.72 -36.28 6.83
N ALA A 135 -9.41 -35.14 6.66
CA ALA A 135 -8.96 -34.10 5.75
C ALA A 135 -7.47 -33.80 6.02
N ARG A 136 -6.63 -34.03 5.00
CA ARG A 136 -5.20 -33.71 5.07
C ARG A 136 -5.07 -32.20 5.26
N ARG A 137 -4.20 -31.77 6.17
CA ARG A 137 -3.93 -30.33 6.38
C ARG A 137 -3.50 -29.72 5.03
N PRO A 138 -4.09 -28.60 4.57
CA PRO A 138 -3.72 -28.00 3.30
C PRO A 138 -2.28 -27.47 3.36
N VAL A 139 -1.35 -28.26 2.81
CA VAL A 139 0.12 -28.03 2.84
C VAL A 139 0.51 -26.68 2.22
N LYS A 140 -0.29 -26.18 1.27
CA LYS A 140 -0.10 -24.87 0.64
C LYS A 140 -0.65 -23.68 1.46
N ALA A 141 -1.23 -23.92 2.64
CA ALA A 141 -1.83 -22.90 3.50
C ALA A 141 -1.27 -22.93 4.95
N ILE A 142 -0.10 -23.53 5.18
CA ILE A 142 0.45 -23.68 6.54
C ILE A 142 0.67 -22.32 7.22
N HIS A 143 1.19 -21.31 6.52
CA HIS A 143 1.33 -19.94 7.06
C HIS A 143 -0.01 -19.35 7.50
N ALA A 144 -1.06 -19.46 6.68
CA ALA A 144 -2.41 -19.05 7.04
C ALA A 144 -2.91 -19.77 8.31
N ILE A 145 -2.69 -21.09 8.40
CA ILE A 145 -3.07 -21.91 9.56
C ILE A 145 -2.33 -21.44 10.83
N LEU A 146 -1.02 -21.21 10.75
CA LEU A 146 -0.22 -20.75 11.89
C LEU A 146 -0.58 -19.32 12.30
N ARG A 147 -0.91 -18.44 11.34
CA ARG A 147 -1.41 -17.08 11.60
C ARG A 147 -2.76 -17.09 12.31
N MET A 148 -3.68 -17.97 11.88
CA MET A 148 -4.97 -18.20 12.54
C MET A 148 -4.79 -18.82 13.93
N GLU A 149 -3.93 -19.82 14.09
CA GLU A 149 -3.62 -20.42 15.40
C GLU A 149 -3.05 -19.39 16.38
N ALA A 150 -2.15 -18.50 15.92
CA ALA A 150 -1.63 -17.41 16.72
C ALA A 150 -2.74 -16.41 17.13
N GLN A 151 -3.70 -16.11 16.24
CA GLN A 151 -4.86 -15.29 16.59
C GLN A 151 -5.78 -15.99 17.60
N TRP A 152 -5.98 -17.31 17.48
CA TRP A 152 -6.81 -18.09 18.41
C TRP A 152 -6.22 -18.18 19.83
N LYS A 153 -4.89 -18.02 19.95
CA LYS A 153 -4.20 -17.94 21.25
C LYS A 153 -4.40 -16.60 21.97
N ASP A 154 -4.78 -15.53 21.27
CA ASP A 154 -5.16 -14.25 21.91
C ASP A 154 -6.47 -14.44 22.70
N PRO A 155 -6.48 -14.21 24.04
CA PRO A 155 -7.68 -14.32 24.86
C PRO A 155 -8.86 -13.45 24.40
N ARG A 156 -8.59 -12.30 23.76
CA ARG A 156 -9.61 -11.37 23.24
C ARG A 156 -10.30 -11.96 22.01
N ALA A 157 -9.53 -12.39 21.01
CA ALA A 157 -10.05 -13.05 19.82
C ALA A 157 -10.74 -14.37 20.16
N ARG A 158 -10.15 -15.17 21.05
CA ARG A 158 -10.75 -16.41 21.56
C ARG A 158 -12.12 -16.17 22.20
N ARG A 159 -12.31 -15.06 22.94
CA ARG A 159 -13.60 -14.73 23.57
C ARG A 159 -14.72 -14.48 22.56
N ALA A 160 -14.43 -13.91 21.39
CA ALA A 160 -15.42 -13.72 20.32
C ALA A 160 -15.85 -15.05 19.67
N LEU A 161 -14.97 -16.05 19.67
CA LEU A 161 -15.18 -17.36 19.01
C LEU A 161 -15.55 -18.48 20.01
N ARG A 162 -15.64 -18.19 21.32
CA ARG A 162 -15.83 -19.16 22.42
C ARG A 162 -17.04 -20.08 22.30
N HIS A 163 -18.06 -19.70 21.53
CA HIS A 163 -19.30 -20.46 21.35
C HIS A 163 -19.38 -21.17 19.99
N GLN A 164 -18.32 -21.14 19.18
CA GLN A 164 -18.26 -21.81 17.87
C GLN A 164 -17.29 -23.01 17.96
N PRO A 165 -17.79 -24.26 18.13
CA PRO A 165 -16.94 -25.45 18.19
C PRO A 165 -16.32 -25.82 16.83
N LEU A 166 -16.84 -25.24 15.75
CA LEU A 166 -16.27 -25.28 14.40
C LEU A 166 -16.22 -23.84 13.88
N VAL A 167 -15.05 -23.40 13.44
CA VAL A 167 -14.86 -22.13 12.72
C VAL A 167 -14.57 -22.40 11.25
N THR A 168 -15.24 -21.67 10.37
CA THR A 168 -14.95 -21.65 8.93
C THR A 168 -13.96 -20.52 8.67
N ALA A 169 -12.80 -20.83 8.08
CA ALA A 169 -11.83 -19.81 7.67
C ALA A 169 -12.32 -19.08 6.40
N SER A 170 -11.90 -17.83 6.22
CA SER A 170 -12.16 -17.04 5.00
C SER A 170 -11.31 -17.46 3.80
N ILE A 171 -10.24 -18.24 4.04
CA ILE A 171 -9.25 -18.65 3.03
C ILE A 171 -9.91 -19.53 1.95
N ASP A 172 -9.84 -19.06 0.71
CA ASP A 172 -10.24 -19.80 -0.48
C ASP A 172 -9.09 -20.73 -0.90
N LEU A 173 -9.31 -22.05 -0.83
CA LEU A 173 -8.27 -23.04 -1.12
C LEU A 173 -7.95 -23.21 -2.61
N ASP A 174 -8.81 -22.74 -3.52
CA ASP A 174 -8.50 -22.70 -4.95
C ASP A 174 -7.61 -21.50 -5.25
N LEU A 175 -7.99 -20.32 -4.78
CA LEU A 175 -7.19 -19.10 -4.89
C LEU A 175 -5.83 -19.23 -4.18
N GLN A 176 -5.79 -19.78 -2.96
CA GLN A 176 -4.54 -20.06 -2.25
C GLN A 176 -3.61 -20.98 -3.06
N ARG A 177 -4.16 -21.97 -3.76
CA ARG A 177 -3.37 -22.88 -4.61
C ARG A 177 -2.83 -22.17 -5.84
N GLN A 178 -3.54 -21.18 -6.37
CA GLN A 178 -3.07 -20.36 -7.49
C GLN A 178 -2.02 -19.34 -7.04
N ALA A 179 -2.25 -18.60 -5.95
CA ALA A 179 -1.29 -17.64 -5.40
C ALA A 179 0.08 -18.29 -5.09
N VAL A 180 0.08 -19.52 -4.56
CA VAL A 180 1.31 -20.29 -4.34
C VAL A 180 2.00 -20.70 -5.66
N ARG A 181 1.25 -20.92 -6.75
CA ARG A 181 1.85 -21.15 -8.08
C ARG A 181 2.48 -19.87 -8.60
N MET A 182 1.75 -18.76 -8.66
CA MET A 182 2.21 -17.43 -9.10
C MET A 182 3.54 -17.05 -8.42
N VAL A 183 3.57 -17.09 -7.08
CA VAL A 183 4.77 -16.82 -6.27
C VAL A 183 5.91 -17.77 -6.60
N GLY A 184 5.64 -19.08 -6.70
CA GLY A 184 6.67 -20.06 -7.03
C GLY A 184 7.21 -19.92 -8.45
N ASP A 185 6.39 -19.51 -9.40
CA ASP A 185 6.72 -19.37 -10.82
C ASP A 185 7.55 -18.10 -11.04
N ALA A 186 7.16 -16.98 -10.44
CA ALA A 186 7.93 -15.75 -10.42
C ALA A 186 9.32 -15.93 -9.78
N LEU A 187 9.41 -16.60 -8.63
CA LEU A 187 10.70 -16.86 -7.96
C LEU A 187 11.65 -17.74 -8.79
N ARG A 188 11.14 -18.64 -9.64
CA ARG A 188 11.97 -19.37 -10.62
C ARG A 188 12.44 -18.48 -11.76
N SER A 189 11.59 -17.55 -12.23
CA SER A 189 11.95 -16.57 -13.27
C SER A 189 12.97 -15.50 -12.82
N TRP A 190 13.26 -15.42 -11.52
CA TRP A 190 14.14 -14.42 -10.89
C TRP A 190 15.32 -15.06 -10.11
N GLU A 191 15.62 -16.33 -10.35
CA GLU A 191 16.70 -17.04 -9.65
C GLU A 191 18.09 -16.47 -10.00
N ASP A 192 18.28 -16.03 -11.25
CA ASP A 192 19.45 -15.28 -11.74
C ASP A 192 19.61 -13.89 -11.09
N LYS A 193 18.48 -13.28 -10.73
CA LYS A 193 18.39 -11.95 -10.09
C LYS A 193 18.49 -12.00 -8.57
N ALA A 194 18.82 -13.15 -7.99
CA ALA A 194 18.98 -13.36 -6.56
C ALA A 194 17.72 -13.02 -5.72
N ALA A 195 16.52 -13.28 -6.26
CA ALA A 195 15.29 -13.26 -5.47
C ALA A 195 15.16 -14.57 -4.68
N GLY A 196 15.34 -14.52 -3.37
CA GLY A 196 15.26 -15.67 -2.47
C GLY A 196 13.82 -16.05 -2.12
N ASN A 197 12.98 -15.07 -1.77
CA ASN A 197 11.63 -15.32 -1.27
C ASN A 197 10.61 -14.23 -1.65
N ALA A 198 9.32 -14.53 -1.48
CA ALA A 198 8.22 -13.62 -1.72
C ALA A 198 6.98 -13.99 -0.91
N ALA A 199 6.14 -13.00 -0.62
CA ALA A 199 4.87 -13.14 0.09
C ALA A 199 3.75 -12.41 -0.67
N MET A 200 2.53 -12.95 -0.58
CA MET A 200 1.33 -12.41 -1.22
C MET A 200 0.13 -12.56 -0.29
N VAL A 201 -0.63 -11.47 -0.12
CA VAL A 201 -1.86 -11.45 0.69
C VAL A 201 -2.98 -10.90 -0.18
N VAL A 202 -4.10 -11.64 -0.24
CA VAL A 202 -5.31 -11.24 -0.99
C VAL A 202 -6.48 -11.09 -0.03
N VAL A 203 -7.16 -9.95 -0.09
CA VAL A 203 -8.26 -9.56 0.79
C VAL A 203 -9.46 -9.11 -0.04
N ASP A 204 -10.67 -9.52 0.36
CA ASP A 204 -11.92 -8.96 -0.15
C ASP A 204 -12.10 -7.54 0.37
N ARG A 205 -12.24 -6.55 -0.52
CA ARG A 205 -12.32 -5.13 -0.15
C ARG A 205 -13.51 -4.83 0.76
N ASN A 206 -14.66 -5.48 0.51
CA ASN A 206 -15.93 -5.11 1.13
C ASN A 206 -16.12 -5.79 2.49
N THR A 207 -15.68 -7.05 2.63
CA THR A 207 -15.80 -7.82 3.89
C THR A 207 -14.53 -7.77 4.74
N ARG A 208 -13.40 -7.30 4.19
CA ARG A 208 -12.04 -7.42 4.75
C ARG A 208 -11.60 -8.89 4.99
N GLU A 209 -12.27 -9.86 4.35
CA GLU A 209 -11.96 -11.29 4.43
C GLU A 209 -10.61 -11.61 3.79
N VAL A 210 -9.73 -12.32 4.50
CA VAL A 210 -8.46 -12.81 3.93
C VAL A 210 -8.76 -14.03 3.08
N LEU A 211 -8.62 -13.90 1.76
CA LEU A 211 -8.94 -14.94 0.78
C LEU A 211 -7.73 -15.83 0.47
N ALA A 212 -6.52 -15.26 0.46
CA ALA A 212 -5.28 -16.01 0.33
C ALA A 212 -4.14 -15.37 1.12
N TRP A 213 -3.23 -16.21 1.62
CA TRP A 213 -2.07 -15.86 2.42
C TRP A 213 -0.87 -16.75 2.08
N VAL A 214 0.02 -16.24 1.25
CA VAL A 214 1.30 -16.86 0.91
C VAL A 214 2.38 -16.13 1.71
N GLY A 215 2.91 -16.78 2.75
CA GLY A 215 3.97 -16.21 3.58
C GLY A 215 5.39 -16.41 3.03
N SER A 216 5.59 -17.33 2.08
CA SER A 216 6.90 -17.65 1.49
C SER A 216 6.81 -18.45 0.20
N SER A 217 7.96 -18.75 -0.43
CA SER A 217 8.17 -19.72 -1.52
C SER A 217 7.54 -21.11 -1.26
N GLY A 218 7.35 -21.49 0.01
CA GLY A 218 6.69 -22.71 0.43
C GLY A 218 7.19 -23.17 1.80
N TYR A 219 6.28 -23.51 2.72
CA TYR A 219 6.62 -23.76 4.13
C TYR A 219 7.76 -24.77 4.38
N PHE A 220 7.90 -25.79 3.52
CA PHE A 220 8.90 -26.86 3.64
C PHE A 220 10.15 -26.63 2.78
N ASP A 221 10.29 -25.48 2.12
CA ASP A 221 11.46 -25.11 1.33
C ASP A 221 12.60 -24.63 2.23
N GLY A 222 13.42 -25.58 2.70
CA GLY A 222 14.58 -25.29 3.53
C GLY A 222 15.63 -24.41 2.83
N ARG A 223 15.77 -24.51 1.49
CA ARG A 223 16.77 -23.76 0.71
C ARG A 223 16.51 -22.25 0.73
N ARG A 224 15.24 -21.85 0.78
CA ARG A 224 14.82 -20.44 0.71
C ARG A 224 14.25 -19.91 2.03
N PHE A 225 14.50 -20.58 3.16
CA PHE A 225 13.96 -20.23 4.48
C PHE A 225 12.42 -20.21 4.53
N GLY A 226 11.77 -21.13 3.81
CA GLY A 226 10.33 -21.15 3.58
C GLY A 226 9.46 -21.25 4.84
N ALA A 227 9.99 -21.70 5.98
CA ALA A 227 9.29 -21.72 7.26
C ALA A 227 9.04 -20.32 7.87
N ILE A 228 9.72 -19.27 7.36
CA ILE A 228 9.48 -17.87 7.75
C ILE A 228 8.22 -17.36 7.04
N ASP A 229 7.32 -16.69 7.77
CA ASP A 229 6.15 -16.01 7.22
C ASP A 229 6.49 -14.53 6.95
N PHE A 230 7.03 -14.24 5.75
CA PHE A 230 7.47 -12.90 5.36
C PHE A 230 6.35 -11.88 5.30
N ALA A 231 5.08 -12.29 5.21
CA ALA A 231 3.95 -11.37 5.33
C ALA A 231 3.88 -10.70 6.73
N ARG A 232 4.56 -11.28 7.73
CA ARG A 232 4.58 -10.85 9.12
C ARG A 232 5.95 -10.32 9.59
N ILE A 233 6.96 -10.33 8.73
CA ILE A 233 8.28 -9.78 9.06
C ILE A 233 8.29 -8.28 8.77
N ALA A 234 8.78 -7.49 9.73
CA ALA A 234 8.91 -6.06 9.55
C ALA A 234 10.12 -5.74 8.64
N ARG A 235 9.89 -4.96 7.60
CA ARG A 235 10.85 -4.65 6.53
C ARG A 235 10.62 -3.20 6.05
N PRO A 236 11.65 -2.45 5.61
CA PRO A 236 11.47 -1.07 5.15
C PRO A 236 10.44 -0.98 4.02
N ALA A 237 9.39 -0.20 4.23
CA ALA A 237 8.22 -0.13 3.36
C ALA A 237 8.48 0.53 1.98
N GLY A 238 9.54 1.34 1.89
CA GLY A 238 9.81 2.18 0.73
C GLY A 238 8.64 3.14 0.42
N SER A 239 8.50 3.51 -0.85
CA SER A 239 7.47 4.46 -1.29
C SER A 239 6.00 4.03 -1.10
N THR A 240 5.72 2.85 -0.52
CA THR A 240 4.35 2.43 -0.17
C THR A 240 3.73 3.24 0.98
N LEU A 241 4.50 4.03 1.74
CA LEU A 241 3.95 4.91 2.78
C LEU A 241 3.43 6.25 2.23
N LYS A 242 3.85 6.67 1.04
CA LYS A 242 3.53 7.99 0.47
C LYS A 242 2.03 8.29 0.39
N PRO A 243 1.14 7.36 -0.04
CA PRO A 243 -0.30 7.62 -0.09
C PRO A 243 -0.88 8.11 1.24
N PHE A 244 -0.35 7.64 2.37
CA PHE A 244 -0.84 8.04 3.69
C PHE A 244 -0.46 9.49 4.02
N PHE A 245 0.74 9.95 3.65
CA PHE A 245 1.11 11.37 3.83
C PHE A 245 0.28 12.30 2.92
N TYR A 246 0.04 11.90 1.66
CA TYR A 246 -0.78 12.66 0.73
C TYR A 246 -2.25 12.72 1.18
N ALA A 247 -2.80 11.58 1.62
CA ALA A 247 -4.16 11.54 2.15
C ALA A 247 -4.28 12.40 3.41
N TYR A 248 -3.34 12.30 4.34
CA TYR A 248 -3.35 13.09 5.57
C TYR A 248 -3.17 14.59 5.32
N ALA A 249 -2.32 14.99 4.37
CA ALA A 249 -2.16 16.40 4.03
C ALA A 249 -3.41 17.02 3.40
N LEU A 250 -4.14 16.28 2.57
CA LEU A 250 -5.46 16.68 2.06
C LEU A 250 -6.47 16.76 3.20
N ASP A 251 -6.48 15.77 4.09
CA ASP A 251 -7.42 15.65 5.22
C ASP A 251 -7.27 16.77 6.25
N GLN A 252 -6.04 17.25 6.46
CA GLN A 252 -5.73 18.37 7.33
C GLN A 252 -5.75 19.73 6.60
N GLY A 253 -6.06 19.77 5.30
CA GLY A 253 -6.08 20.99 4.50
C GLY A 253 -4.70 21.65 4.27
N VAL A 254 -3.61 20.92 4.54
CA VAL A 254 -2.21 21.36 4.32
C VAL A 254 -1.89 21.49 2.84
N ILE A 255 -2.56 20.68 1.99
CA ILE A 255 -2.56 20.80 0.54
C ILE A 255 -3.98 20.64 -0.01
N THR A 256 -4.18 21.07 -1.24
CA THR A 256 -5.34 20.73 -2.08
C THR A 256 -4.87 19.95 -3.32
N PRO A 257 -5.76 19.35 -4.13
CA PRO A 257 -5.38 18.76 -5.42
C PRO A 257 -4.71 19.75 -6.41
N ALA A 258 -4.86 21.05 -6.20
CA ALA A 258 -4.20 22.11 -6.99
C ALA A 258 -2.85 22.57 -6.42
N THR A 259 -2.43 22.10 -5.24
CA THR A 259 -1.18 22.58 -4.62
C THR A 259 0.03 22.06 -5.39
N VAL A 260 0.70 22.95 -6.11
CA VAL A 260 1.97 22.65 -6.79
C VAL A 260 3.04 22.22 -5.77
N LEU A 261 3.66 21.08 -6.03
CA LEU A 261 4.76 20.50 -5.26
C LEU A 261 6.04 20.52 -6.12
N ASP A 262 7.12 21.05 -5.54
CA ASP A 262 8.39 21.18 -6.26
C ASP A 262 9.16 19.86 -6.29
N ASP A 263 9.42 19.35 -7.49
CA ASP A 263 10.38 18.28 -7.78
C ASP A 263 11.62 18.85 -8.48
N LEU A 264 12.37 19.69 -7.75
CA LEU A 264 13.60 20.34 -8.21
C LEU A 264 14.83 19.82 -7.48
N ARG A 265 15.99 19.83 -8.16
CA ARG A 265 17.28 19.43 -7.57
C ARG A 265 17.62 20.38 -6.41
N ARG A 266 17.90 19.79 -5.24
CA ARG A 266 18.38 20.50 -4.05
C ARG A 266 19.89 20.28 -3.89
N GLY A 267 20.50 21.04 -2.99
CA GLY A 267 21.95 21.01 -2.77
C GLY A 267 22.52 19.65 -2.29
N PRO A 268 23.86 19.52 -2.24
CA PRO A 268 24.54 18.26 -1.89
C PRO A 268 24.12 17.69 -0.52
N GLY A 269 23.80 16.40 -0.51
CA GLY A 269 23.32 15.67 0.68
C GLY A 269 21.80 15.70 0.89
N SER A 270 21.03 16.26 -0.03
CA SER A 270 19.57 16.15 -0.04
C SER A 270 19.09 14.76 -0.52
N ILE A 271 17.85 14.39 -0.20
CA ILE A 271 17.23 13.15 -0.70
C ILE A 271 16.95 13.28 -2.19
N GLU A 272 17.58 12.45 -3.01
CA GLU A 272 17.35 12.41 -4.45
C GLU A 272 16.16 11.52 -4.86
N ASN A 273 15.68 11.71 -6.10
CA ASN A 273 14.73 10.82 -6.75
C ASN A 273 15.40 9.52 -7.22
N ALA A 274 14.63 8.43 -7.31
CA ALA A 274 15.18 7.10 -7.62
C ALA A 274 15.77 6.97 -9.04
N ASP A 275 15.37 7.87 -9.95
CA ASP A 275 15.86 8.00 -11.33
C ASP A 275 16.86 9.16 -11.50
N ALA A 276 17.23 9.86 -10.41
CA ALA A 276 18.02 11.09 -10.38
C ALA A 276 17.50 12.27 -11.24
N ALA A 277 16.34 12.11 -11.88
CA ALA A 277 15.66 13.13 -12.66
C ALA A 277 14.84 14.08 -11.76
N PHE A 278 14.33 15.15 -12.35
CA PHE A 278 13.54 16.20 -11.69
C PHE A 278 12.45 16.69 -12.62
N LEU A 279 11.19 16.59 -12.21
CA LEU A 279 10.02 16.87 -13.05
C LEU A 279 9.44 18.28 -12.86
N GLY A 280 10.10 19.15 -12.09
CA GLY A 280 9.71 20.56 -11.94
C GLY A 280 8.46 20.74 -11.07
N PRO A 281 7.50 21.61 -11.44
CA PRO A 281 6.23 21.73 -10.76
C PRO A 281 5.33 20.53 -11.05
N LEU A 282 4.81 19.90 -10.00
CA LEU A 282 3.88 18.77 -10.10
C LEU A 282 2.61 19.00 -9.28
N LEU A 283 1.46 18.55 -9.78
CA LEU A 283 0.27 18.37 -8.94
C LEU A 283 0.46 17.15 -7.99
N PRO A 284 -0.27 17.08 -6.85
CA PRO A 284 -0.14 15.97 -5.91
C PRO A 284 -0.45 14.60 -6.54
N ARG A 285 -1.35 14.57 -7.53
CA ARG A 285 -1.62 13.43 -8.41
C ARG A 285 -0.35 12.89 -9.05
N GLU A 286 0.34 13.72 -9.83
CA GLU A 286 1.54 13.34 -10.58
C GLU A 286 2.70 13.00 -9.64
N ALA A 287 2.89 13.79 -8.57
CA ALA A 287 3.96 13.58 -7.61
C ALA A 287 3.82 12.24 -6.87
N LEU A 288 2.59 11.84 -6.52
CA LEU A 288 2.32 10.54 -5.90
C LEU A 288 2.39 9.38 -6.91
N ALA A 289 1.83 9.56 -8.11
CA ALA A 289 1.76 8.55 -9.16
C ALA A 289 3.14 8.22 -9.75
N ASN A 290 3.97 9.22 -10.05
CA ASN A 290 5.41 9.05 -10.35
C ASN A 290 6.26 8.73 -9.11
N SER A 291 5.66 8.65 -7.91
CA SER A 291 6.33 8.21 -6.68
C SER A 291 7.54 9.07 -6.27
N ARG A 292 7.52 10.37 -6.57
CA ARG A 292 8.66 11.29 -6.41
C ARG A 292 9.09 11.42 -4.95
N ASN A 293 10.40 11.50 -4.70
CA ASN A 293 10.97 11.59 -3.35
C ASN A 293 10.96 13.02 -2.83
N VAL A 294 11.41 14.00 -3.62
CA VAL A 294 11.54 15.40 -3.16
C VAL A 294 10.18 16.01 -2.75
N PRO A 295 9.10 15.93 -3.56
CA PRO A 295 7.76 16.31 -3.15
C PRO A 295 7.27 15.63 -1.87
N ALA A 296 7.55 14.33 -1.68
CA ALA A 296 7.10 13.58 -0.50
C ALA A 296 7.83 14.01 0.78
N VAL A 297 9.13 14.33 0.70
CA VAL A 297 9.91 14.87 1.83
C VAL A 297 9.41 16.26 2.19
N HIS A 298 9.26 17.16 1.22
CA HIS A 298 8.71 18.50 1.43
C HIS A 298 7.30 18.46 2.02
N LEU A 299 6.45 17.53 1.54
CA LEU A 299 5.12 17.32 2.09
C LEU A 299 5.15 16.89 3.57
N LEU A 300 6.04 15.96 3.94
CA LEU A 300 6.21 15.56 5.34
C LEU A 300 6.71 16.72 6.21
N THR A 301 7.59 17.60 5.69
CA THR A 301 7.99 18.84 6.38
C THR A 301 6.79 19.75 6.63
N ARG A 302 5.88 19.93 5.65
CA ARG A 302 4.66 20.74 5.81
C ARG A 302 3.64 20.15 6.79
N ILE A 303 3.50 18.82 6.84
CA ILE A 303 2.64 18.11 7.80
C ILE A 303 3.24 18.17 9.23
N GLY A 304 4.56 18.17 9.33
CA GLY A 304 5.31 17.92 10.56
C GLY A 304 5.64 16.43 10.75
N LEU A 305 6.90 16.13 11.09
CA LEU A 305 7.42 14.77 11.22
C LEU A 305 6.65 13.94 12.26
N GLU A 306 6.43 14.49 13.46
CA GLU A 306 5.68 13.82 14.54
C GLU A 306 4.22 13.56 14.15
N ASN A 307 3.56 14.51 13.47
CA ASN A 307 2.18 14.35 12.99
C ASN A 307 2.08 13.22 11.96
N GLY A 308 3.00 13.18 10.99
CA GLY A 308 3.09 12.12 10.00
C GLY A 308 3.38 10.75 10.64
N TYR A 309 4.33 10.69 11.58
CA TYR A 309 4.64 9.48 12.34
C TYR A 309 3.43 9.00 13.14
N ALA A 310 2.81 9.87 13.93
CA ALA A 310 1.64 9.53 14.74
C ALA A 310 0.43 9.10 13.89
N PHE A 311 0.28 9.62 12.68
CA PHE A 311 -0.75 9.16 11.74
C PHE A 311 -0.51 7.71 11.26
N LEU A 312 0.73 7.33 10.90
CA LEU A 312 1.06 5.94 10.57
C LEU A 312 0.82 5.00 11.76
N GLY A 313 1.00 5.48 12.99
CA GLY A 313 0.70 4.76 14.24
C GLY A 313 -0.79 4.53 14.42
N ARG A 314 -1.64 5.53 14.13
CA ARG A 314 -3.11 5.39 14.11
C ARG A 314 -3.60 4.36 13.08
N LEU A 315 -2.94 4.26 11.93
CA LEU A 315 -3.20 3.20 10.94
C LEU A 315 -2.76 1.80 11.42
N GLY A 316 -1.88 1.73 12.42
CA GLY A 316 -1.30 0.50 12.98
C GLY A 316 -0.08 -0.02 12.21
N LEU A 317 0.61 0.84 11.45
CA LEU A 317 1.81 0.46 10.68
C LEU A 317 3.04 0.24 11.59
N HIS A 318 3.08 0.89 12.76
CA HIS A 318 4.08 0.70 13.81
C HIS A 318 3.45 0.85 15.20
N ARG A 319 4.23 0.60 16.27
CA ARG A 319 3.78 0.62 17.67
C ARG A 319 4.55 1.63 18.55
N TYR A 320 5.02 2.72 17.96
CA TYR A 320 5.85 3.75 18.63
C TYR A 320 7.11 3.19 19.32
N GLU A 321 7.69 2.12 18.76
CA GLU A 321 8.89 1.44 19.28
C GLU A 321 10.15 2.32 19.22
N ASN A 322 10.12 3.42 18.46
CA ASN A 322 11.20 4.38 18.29
C ASN A 322 10.61 5.79 18.15
N PRO A 323 11.32 6.87 18.54
CA PRO A 323 10.91 8.24 18.26
C PRO A 323 10.95 8.55 16.76
N SER A 324 10.16 9.53 16.30
CA SER A 324 10.11 9.89 14.87
C SER A 324 11.46 10.38 14.34
N SER A 325 12.25 11.02 15.20
CA SER A 325 13.60 11.54 14.92
C SER A 325 14.59 10.48 14.44
N ARG A 326 14.38 9.20 14.80
CA ARG A 326 15.18 8.07 14.28
C ARG A 326 15.03 7.89 12.77
N TYR A 327 13.89 8.29 12.20
CA TYR A 327 13.61 8.15 10.77
C TYR A 327 13.84 9.46 10.01
N GLY A 328 13.55 10.61 10.64
CA GLY A 328 13.73 11.94 10.04
C GLY A 328 13.06 12.05 8.66
N ALA A 329 13.71 12.74 7.72
CA ALA A 329 13.27 12.81 6.33
C ALA A 329 13.19 11.43 5.63
N GLY A 330 13.92 10.42 6.13
CA GLY A 330 13.83 9.03 5.70
C GLY A 330 12.44 8.41 5.86
N LEU A 331 11.61 8.95 6.76
CA LEU A 331 10.22 8.51 6.93
C LEU A 331 9.38 8.71 5.65
N ALA A 332 9.57 9.82 4.94
CA ALA A 332 8.85 10.14 3.69
C ALA A 332 9.20 9.21 2.52
N VAL A 333 10.39 8.62 2.52
CA VAL A 333 10.85 7.64 1.52
C VAL A 333 10.69 6.19 1.97
N GLY A 334 10.15 5.95 3.17
CA GLY A 334 9.77 4.62 3.65
C GLY A 334 10.83 3.86 4.44
N ALA A 335 11.70 4.57 5.16
CA ALA A 335 12.66 3.95 6.09
C ALA A 335 12.00 3.22 7.27
N LEU A 336 10.72 3.51 7.58
CA LEU A 336 9.96 2.82 8.62
C LEU A 336 9.73 1.34 8.24
N PRO A 337 10.15 0.38 9.08
CA PRO A 337 9.82 -1.03 8.89
C PRO A 337 8.34 -1.30 9.14
N VAL A 338 7.68 -2.01 8.23
CA VAL A 338 6.28 -2.46 8.36
C VAL A 338 6.16 -3.93 7.94
N THR A 339 5.08 -4.59 8.35
CA THR A 339 4.72 -5.93 7.85
C THR A 339 3.78 -5.81 6.66
N LEU A 340 3.77 -6.81 5.76
CA LEU A 340 2.79 -6.87 4.67
C LEU A 340 1.36 -6.90 5.22
N GLU A 341 1.14 -7.59 6.35
CA GLU A 341 -0.14 -7.63 7.06
C GLU A 341 -0.67 -6.24 7.42
N HIS A 342 0.15 -5.43 8.10
CA HIS A 342 -0.25 -4.08 8.51
C HIS A 342 -0.39 -3.15 7.30
N LEU A 343 0.48 -3.29 6.30
CA LEU A 343 0.42 -2.51 5.07
C LEU A 343 -0.89 -2.78 4.31
N VAL A 344 -1.25 -4.05 4.08
CA VAL A 344 -2.53 -4.44 3.47
C VAL A 344 -3.72 -3.97 4.30
N ARG A 345 -3.66 -4.01 5.64
CA ARG A 345 -4.71 -3.44 6.51
C ARG A 345 -4.87 -1.93 6.31
N ALA A 346 -3.78 -1.18 6.22
CA ALA A 346 -3.80 0.26 6.01
C ALA A 346 -4.27 0.65 4.60
N TYR A 347 -3.88 -0.09 3.56
CA TYR A 347 -4.43 0.09 2.21
C TYR A 347 -5.91 -0.31 2.12
N SER A 348 -6.37 -1.28 2.92
CA SER A 348 -7.79 -1.61 3.04
C SER A 348 -8.61 -0.46 3.65
N ALA A 349 -8.00 0.44 4.44
CA ALA A 349 -8.65 1.69 4.88
C ALA A 349 -8.79 2.71 3.76
N LEU A 350 -7.74 2.95 2.96
CA LEU A 350 -7.85 3.81 1.77
C LEU A 350 -8.90 3.28 0.79
N ALA A 351 -8.88 1.96 0.53
CA ALA A 351 -9.85 1.32 -0.35
C ALA A 351 -11.29 1.42 0.20
N ALA A 352 -11.48 1.44 1.52
CA ALA A 352 -12.78 1.53 2.20
C ALA A 352 -13.08 2.95 2.71
N ASP A 353 -12.90 3.96 1.85
CA ASP A 353 -13.35 5.34 2.11
C ASP A 353 -12.80 5.97 3.42
N GLY A 354 -11.62 5.56 3.87
CA GLY A 354 -10.99 6.07 5.10
C GLY A 354 -11.35 5.27 6.36
N GLU A 355 -12.09 4.17 6.26
CA GLU A 355 -12.43 3.31 7.39
C GLU A 355 -11.39 2.21 7.64
N ALA A 356 -10.65 2.31 8.75
CA ALA A 356 -9.79 1.25 9.23
C ALA A 356 -10.56 0.13 9.94
N GLY A 357 -10.25 -1.12 9.61
CA GLY A 357 -10.79 -2.30 10.28
C GLY A 357 -9.76 -3.42 10.30
N ASP A 358 -9.98 -4.41 11.16
CA ASP A 358 -9.12 -5.60 11.22
C ASP A 358 -9.44 -6.56 10.06
N LEU A 359 -8.43 -7.33 9.64
CA LEU A 359 -8.60 -8.38 8.63
C LEU A 359 -9.45 -9.51 9.22
N VAL A 360 -10.44 -9.97 8.45
CA VAL A 360 -11.39 -11.02 8.84
C VAL A 360 -10.85 -12.37 8.39
N TRP A 361 -10.59 -13.25 9.36
CA TRP A 361 -10.04 -14.60 9.13
C TRP A 361 -11.06 -15.72 9.25
N TYR A 362 -12.22 -15.44 9.85
CA TYR A 362 -13.26 -16.41 10.19
C TYR A 362 -14.63 -15.92 9.72
N LEU A 363 -15.35 -16.76 9.00
CA LEU A 363 -16.69 -16.46 8.50
C LEU A 363 -17.74 -16.68 9.61
N PRO A 364 -18.68 -15.73 9.82
CA PRO A 364 -19.71 -15.89 10.83
C PRO A 364 -20.68 -17.05 10.51
N ASN A 365 -21.10 -17.75 11.56
CA ASN A 365 -22.19 -18.74 11.56
C ASN A 365 -22.01 -19.91 10.59
N GLY A 366 -20.76 -20.36 10.36
CA GLY A 366 -20.50 -21.55 9.54
C GLY A 366 -20.83 -21.38 8.05
N ARG A 367 -21.05 -20.15 7.58
CA ARG A 367 -21.25 -19.85 6.15
C ARG A 367 -20.11 -20.44 5.34
N ILE A 368 -20.42 -21.41 4.48
CA ILE A 368 -19.52 -21.85 3.41
C ILE A 368 -19.64 -20.80 2.31
N ARG A 369 -18.51 -20.28 1.81
CA ARG A 369 -18.49 -19.42 0.63
C ARG A 369 -19.02 -20.27 -0.54
N GLN A 370 -20.29 -20.09 -0.93
CA GLN A 370 -20.83 -20.79 -2.08
C GLN A 370 -19.96 -20.44 -3.28
N LYS A 371 -19.46 -21.47 -3.96
CA LYS A 371 -18.67 -21.30 -5.18
C LYS A 371 -19.55 -20.51 -6.14
N ARG A 372 -19.13 -19.30 -6.52
CA ARG A 372 -19.71 -18.61 -7.68
C ARG A 372 -19.25 -19.37 -8.90
N GLU A 373 -19.93 -20.47 -9.20
CA GLU A 373 -19.86 -21.04 -10.53
C GLU A 373 -20.31 -19.95 -11.52
N PRO A 374 -19.59 -19.75 -12.62
CA PRO A 374 -20.06 -18.86 -13.67
C PRO A 374 -21.36 -19.46 -14.20
N ARG A 375 -22.49 -18.83 -13.86
CA ARG A 375 -23.78 -19.20 -14.47
C ARG A 375 -23.70 -18.84 -15.95
N LEU A 376 -23.39 -19.83 -16.78
CA LEU A 376 -23.94 -19.88 -18.12
C LEU A 376 -25.46 -19.83 -17.97
N VAL A 377 -26.04 -18.70 -18.37
CA VAL A 377 -27.48 -18.49 -18.30
C VAL A 377 -28.10 -19.10 -19.54
N ASP A 378 -28.28 -20.43 -19.53
CA ASP A 378 -29.24 -21.04 -20.44
C ASP A 378 -30.65 -20.66 -19.98
N VAL A 379 -31.25 -19.74 -20.74
CA VAL A 379 -32.65 -19.36 -20.59
C VAL A 379 -33.52 -20.50 -21.13
N MET A 380 -33.84 -21.46 -20.27
CA MET A 380 -34.98 -22.35 -20.50
C MET A 380 -36.17 -21.87 -19.68
N THR A 381 -37.06 -21.13 -20.33
CA THR A 381 -38.40 -20.84 -19.83
C THR A 381 -39.25 -22.10 -19.82
N GLY A 382 -39.46 -22.69 -18.65
CA GLY A 382 -40.50 -23.70 -18.44
C GLY A 382 -41.87 -23.02 -18.28
N PRO A 383 -42.92 -23.45 -19.02
CA PRO A 383 -44.28 -22.97 -18.78
C PRO A 383 -44.85 -23.55 -17.48
N ASN A 384 -45.86 -22.88 -16.93
CA ASN A 384 -46.63 -23.25 -15.73
C ASN A 384 -45.97 -22.92 -14.38
N GLY A 385 -45.87 -21.62 -14.09
CA GLY A 385 -45.70 -21.16 -12.71
C GLY A 385 -47.01 -21.37 -11.92
N ASN A 386 -47.01 -22.31 -10.98
CA ASN A 386 -48.05 -22.40 -9.96
C ASN A 386 -47.48 -22.84 -8.61
N ARG A 387 -48.00 -22.27 -7.51
CA ARG A 387 -47.63 -22.61 -6.12
C ARG A 387 -48.58 -23.68 -5.58
N MET A 388 -48.09 -24.50 -4.64
CA MET A 388 -48.93 -25.35 -3.78
C MET A 388 -48.87 -24.89 -2.31
N PRO A 389 -49.92 -25.13 -1.49
CA PRO A 389 -50.04 -24.56 -0.15
C PRO A 389 -49.33 -25.40 0.92
N GLY A 390 -49.07 -24.80 2.09
CA GLY A 390 -48.36 -25.43 3.20
C GLY A 390 -49.25 -26.05 4.29
N TYR A 391 -48.61 -26.58 5.34
CA TYR A 391 -49.22 -26.94 6.62
C TYR A 391 -48.36 -26.37 7.78
N PRO A 392 -48.96 -26.06 8.96
CA PRO A 392 -48.36 -25.14 9.93
C PRO A 392 -47.54 -25.83 11.02
N GLY A 393 -46.60 -25.09 11.60
CA GLY A 393 -45.71 -25.59 12.66
C GLY A 393 -44.85 -24.49 13.31
N ASP A 394 -45.41 -23.30 13.53
CA ASP A 394 -44.68 -22.15 14.10
C ASP A 394 -44.35 -22.33 15.59
N VAL A 395 -43.30 -23.08 15.88
CA VAL A 395 -42.55 -22.89 17.13
C VAL A 395 -41.54 -21.78 16.88
N ALA A 396 -41.94 -20.54 17.17
CA ALA A 396 -41.14 -19.35 16.92
C ALA A 396 -39.70 -19.51 17.49
N PRO A 397 -38.65 -19.43 16.66
CA PRO A 397 -37.28 -19.54 17.15
C PRO A 397 -36.99 -18.34 18.06
N LYS A 398 -36.75 -18.60 19.34
CA LYS A 398 -36.32 -17.59 20.32
C LYS A 398 -35.21 -16.74 19.71
N ARG A 399 -35.41 -15.42 19.65
CA ARG A 399 -34.46 -14.44 19.09
C ARG A 399 -33.07 -14.66 19.69
N MET A 400 -32.23 -15.42 18.98
CA MET A 400 -30.86 -15.67 19.36
C MET A 400 -30.11 -14.36 19.15
N ARG A 401 -29.62 -13.76 20.24
CA ARG A 401 -28.90 -12.47 20.19
C ARG A 401 -27.78 -12.58 19.16
N GLU A 402 -27.80 -11.70 18.17
CA GLU A 402 -26.74 -11.65 17.15
C GLU A 402 -25.37 -11.55 17.83
N PRO A 403 -24.38 -12.38 17.46
CA PRO A 403 -23.03 -12.22 17.96
C PRO A 403 -22.51 -10.86 17.49
N ARG A 404 -22.12 -10.01 18.46
CA ARG A 404 -21.55 -8.68 18.19
C ARG A 404 -20.43 -8.81 17.16
N ARG A 405 -20.52 -7.99 16.10
CA ARG A 405 -19.55 -7.94 14.99
C ARG A 405 -18.11 -7.81 15.52
N PRO A 406 -17.10 -8.34 14.81
CA PRO A 406 -15.71 -7.97 15.06
C PRO A 406 -15.53 -6.44 14.97
N SER A 407 -14.45 -5.93 15.55
CA SER A 407 -14.10 -4.51 15.73
C SER A 407 -14.74 -3.59 14.70
N PHE A 408 -15.69 -2.75 15.14
CA PHE A 408 -16.34 -1.78 14.26
C PHE A 408 -15.29 -0.96 13.49
N PRO A 409 -15.54 -0.66 12.20
CA PRO A 409 -14.66 0.21 11.44
C PRO A 409 -14.47 1.54 12.17
N ARG A 410 -13.24 2.04 12.17
CA ARG A 410 -12.89 3.34 12.76
C ARG A 410 -12.50 4.29 11.63
N PRO A 411 -13.13 5.47 11.51
CA PRO A 411 -12.65 6.48 10.57
C PRO A 411 -11.23 6.90 10.98
N VAL A 412 -10.31 6.88 10.02
CA VAL A 412 -8.92 7.34 10.18
C VAL A 412 -8.56 8.47 9.21
N LEU A 413 -9.34 8.62 8.15
CA LEU A 413 -9.31 9.69 7.14
C LEU A 413 -10.77 10.03 6.79
N SER A 414 -11.03 11.21 6.23
CA SER A 414 -12.31 11.46 5.56
C SER A 414 -12.46 10.65 4.27
N GLU A 415 -13.72 10.40 3.88
CA GLU A 415 -14.08 9.79 2.60
C GLU A 415 -13.41 10.53 1.43
N ALA A 416 -13.45 11.86 1.47
CA ALA A 416 -12.93 12.72 0.41
C ALA A 416 -11.43 12.54 0.22
N SER A 417 -10.63 12.60 1.29
CA SER A 417 -9.18 12.41 1.22
C SER A 417 -8.80 11.00 0.77
N ALA A 418 -9.52 9.98 1.24
CA ALA A 418 -9.30 8.60 0.83
C ALA A 418 -9.58 8.40 -0.67
N ARG A 419 -10.75 8.84 -1.16
CA ARG A 419 -11.13 8.74 -2.58
C ARG A 419 -10.26 9.58 -3.49
N GLN A 420 -9.89 10.79 -3.09
CA GLN A 420 -9.01 11.65 -3.86
C GLN A 420 -7.63 11.00 -4.07
N VAL A 421 -7.06 10.37 -3.04
CA VAL A 421 -5.81 9.60 -3.17
C VAL A 421 -6.01 8.29 -3.94
N THR A 422 -7.16 7.62 -3.83
CA THR A 422 -7.50 6.48 -4.69
C THR A 422 -7.48 6.89 -6.17
N LEU A 423 -8.08 8.03 -6.52
CA LEU A 423 -8.10 8.57 -7.89
C LEU A 423 -6.70 8.92 -8.40
N PHE A 424 -5.82 9.48 -7.55
CA PHE A 424 -4.40 9.69 -7.89
C PHE A 424 -3.71 8.36 -8.18
N LEU A 425 -3.94 7.34 -7.35
CA LEU A 425 -3.29 6.04 -7.44
C LEU A 425 -3.83 5.15 -8.56
N SER A 426 -5.02 5.42 -9.10
CA SER A 426 -5.61 4.65 -10.20
C SER A 426 -5.21 5.16 -11.60
N ASP A 427 -4.84 6.43 -11.71
CA ASP A 427 -4.58 7.12 -12.98
C ASP A 427 -3.31 6.60 -13.71
N PRO A 428 -3.41 6.01 -14.92
CA PRO A 428 -2.24 5.56 -15.67
C PRO A 428 -1.49 6.69 -16.39
N MET A 429 -2.11 7.84 -16.66
CA MET A 429 -1.42 8.97 -17.33
C MET A 429 -0.55 9.73 -16.33
N ALA A 430 -1.04 9.91 -15.10
CA ALA A 430 -0.30 10.54 -14.01
C ALA A 430 0.98 9.81 -13.61
N ARG A 431 1.15 8.53 -14.01
CA ARG A 431 2.35 7.71 -13.74
C ARG A 431 3.47 7.91 -14.77
N LEU A 432 3.23 8.67 -15.84
CA LEU A 432 4.27 9.09 -16.78
C LEU A 432 5.01 10.32 -16.22
N PRO A 433 6.35 10.42 -16.42
CA PRO A 433 7.19 9.53 -17.21
C PRO A 433 7.76 8.32 -16.45
N SER A 434 7.70 8.26 -15.12
CA SER A 434 8.46 7.27 -14.32
C SER A 434 8.00 5.81 -14.47
N PHE A 435 6.77 5.54 -14.93
CA PHE A 435 6.29 4.19 -15.24
C PHE A 435 5.69 4.12 -16.66
N PRO A 436 6.12 3.18 -17.51
CA PRO A 436 5.65 3.09 -18.89
C PRO A 436 4.20 2.61 -18.99
N ARG A 437 3.53 3.04 -20.06
CA ARG A 437 2.22 2.51 -20.49
C ARG A 437 2.28 1.01 -20.73
N MET A 438 1.15 0.33 -20.49
CA MET A 438 0.98 -1.12 -20.65
C MET A 438 1.94 -1.96 -19.78
N GLY A 439 2.52 -1.37 -18.73
CA GLY A 439 3.39 -2.05 -17.77
C GLY A 439 2.63 -2.68 -16.60
N ALA A 440 3.38 -3.24 -15.63
CA ALA A 440 2.83 -3.99 -14.49
C ALA A 440 1.95 -3.18 -13.50
N SER A 441 1.81 -1.86 -13.70
CA SER A 441 0.92 -0.98 -12.92
C SER A 441 -0.33 -0.53 -13.69
N GLU A 442 -0.49 -0.91 -14.95
CA GLU A 442 -1.67 -0.61 -15.78
C GLU A 442 -2.55 -1.86 -15.93
N PHE A 443 -3.87 -1.65 -16.00
CA PHE A 443 -4.88 -2.72 -16.01
C PHE A 443 -6.02 -2.32 -16.95
N PRO A 444 -6.73 -3.30 -17.55
CA PRO A 444 -7.90 -3.03 -18.40
C PRO A 444 -9.16 -2.63 -17.61
N PHE A 445 -9.04 -2.41 -16.30
CA PHE A 445 -10.10 -1.97 -15.39
C PHE A 445 -9.49 -1.14 -14.24
N PRO A 446 -10.29 -0.36 -13.49
CA PRO A 446 -9.76 0.54 -12.44
C PRO A 446 -9.04 -0.20 -11.30
N VAL A 447 -7.74 0.06 -11.17
CA VAL A 447 -6.89 -0.45 -10.08
C VAL A 447 -5.99 0.68 -9.57
N ALA A 448 -6.11 0.98 -8.28
CA ALA A 448 -5.20 1.86 -7.56
C ALA A 448 -3.94 1.07 -7.16
N VAL A 449 -2.76 1.55 -7.55
CA VAL A 449 -1.49 0.81 -7.39
C VAL A 449 -0.43 1.70 -6.77
N LYS A 450 0.23 1.20 -5.72
CA LYS A 450 1.46 1.82 -5.21
C LYS A 450 2.59 0.80 -5.06
N THR A 451 3.68 1.06 -5.78
CA THR A 451 4.97 0.37 -5.68
C THR A 451 5.84 0.96 -4.56
N GLY A 452 6.74 0.15 -4.01
CA GLY A 452 7.85 0.61 -3.17
C GLY A 452 9.08 -0.27 -3.34
N THR A 453 10.25 0.33 -3.22
CA THR A 453 11.55 -0.36 -3.23
C THR A 453 12.33 0.15 -2.03
N SER A 454 12.95 -0.73 -1.24
CA SER A 454 13.88 -0.31 -0.18
C SER A 454 15.28 -0.01 -0.75
N ALA A 455 16.11 0.69 0.03
CA ALA A 455 17.44 1.08 -0.41
C ALA A 455 18.30 -0.13 -0.78
N GLY A 456 18.96 -0.07 -1.94
CA GLY A 456 19.81 -1.15 -2.44
C GLY A 456 19.05 -2.43 -2.84
N TYR A 457 17.80 -2.32 -3.30
CA TYR A 457 17.01 -3.44 -3.86
C TYR A 457 16.84 -4.65 -2.91
N ARG A 458 16.79 -4.42 -1.60
CA ARG A 458 16.64 -5.49 -0.58
C ARG A 458 15.20 -5.99 -0.46
N ASP A 459 14.23 -5.08 -0.65
CA ASP A 459 12.80 -5.33 -0.59
C ASP A 459 12.10 -4.65 -1.78
N ALA A 460 11.25 -5.41 -2.46
CA ALA A 460 10.32 -4.91 -3.46
C ALA A 460 8.88 -5.12 -2.97
N TRP A 461 8.09 -4.05 -2.98
CA TRP A 461 6.71 -4.02 -2.52
C TRP A 461 5.76 -3.55 -3.61
N THR A 462 4.55 -4.07 -3.61
CA THR A 462 3.40 -3.43 -4.25
C THR A 462 2.15 -3.71 -3.45
N VAL A 463 1.31 -2.70 -3.30
CA VAL A 463 -0.10 -2.90 -2.95
C VAL A 463 -0.95 -2.37 -4.10
N ALA A 464 -1.84 -3.22 -4.59
CA ALA A 464 -2.80 -2.92 -5.63
C ALA A 464 -4.21 -3.20 -5.11
N TYR A 465 -5.18 -2.33 -5.39
CA TYR A 465 -6.57 -2.59 -5.06
C TYR A 465 -7.51 -2.17 -6.18
N SER A 466 -8.53 -2.98 -6.39
CA SER A 466 -9.65 -2.74 -7.29
C SER A 466 -10.90 -2.42 -6.46
N THR A 467 -12.06 -2.27 -7.11
CA THR A 467 -13.35 -2.13 -6.44
C THR A 467 -13.80 -3.37 -5.64
N LYS A 468 -13.10 -4.51 -5.76
CA LYS A 468 -13.46 -5.80 -5.15
C LYS A 468 -12.37 -6.42 -4.26
N TYR A 469 -11.10 -6.18 -4.56
CA TYR A 469 -9.98 -6.87 -3.91
C TYR A 469 -8.84 -5.91 -3.56
N VAL A 470 -8.15 -6.19 -2.46
CA VAL A 470 -6.85 -5.61 -2.08
C VAL A 470 -5.80 -6.73 -2.14
N VAL A 471 -4.72 -6.50 -2.87
CA VAL A 471 -3.60 -7.44 -3.05
C VAL A 471 -2.31 -6.76 -2.63
N GLY A 472 -1.63 -7.33 -1.64
CA GLY A 472 -0.28 -6.91 -1.24
C GLY A 472 0.74 -7.97 -1.60
N VAL A 473 1.90 -7.53 -2.11
CA VAL A 473 3.04 -8.39 -2.46
C VAL A 473 4.34 -7.81 -1.88
N TRP A 474 5.19 -8.71 -1.36
CA TRP A 474 6.59 -8.46 -1.03
C TRP A 474 7.49 -9.47 -1.75
N VAL A 475 8.68 -9.05 -2.18
CA VAL A 475 9.74 -9.89 -2.73
C VAL A 475 11.07 -9.44 -2.11
N GLY A 476 11.93 -10.37 -1.69
CA GLY A 476 13.20 -10.05 -1.06
C GLY A 476 13.94 -11.26 -0.51
N ASN A 477 15.01 -11.01 0.25
CA ASN A 477 15.87 -12.05 0.83
C ASN A 477 15.75 -12.15 2.35
N ALA A 478 15.88 -13.37 2.87
CA ALA A 478 15.70 -13.66 4.30
C ALA A 478 16.70 -12.88 5.18
N ASP A 479 17.96 -12.83 4.75
CA ASP A 479 19.09 -12.12 5.34
C ASP A 479 19.19 -10.64 4.93
N ALA A 480 18.18 -10.12 4.22
CA ALA A 480 18.16 -8.78 3.63
C ALA A 480 19.27 -8.51 2.58
N THR A 481 19.89 -9.52 1.98
CA THR A 481 20.86 -9.31 0.88
C THR A 481 20.19 -8.65 -0.34
N PRO A 482 20.87 -7.75 -1.06
CA PRO A 482 20.35 -7.10 -2.27
C PRO A 482 19.91 -8.10 -3.37
N MET A 483 18.76 -7.83 -3.98
CA MET A 483 18.39 -8.43 -5.27
C MET A 483 19.01 -7.63 -6.43
N LYS A 484 19.08 -8.23 -7.63
CA LYS A 484 19.65 -7.58 -8.83
C LYS A 484 18.54 -7.02 -9.73
N GLY A 485 18.36 -5.69 -9.71
CA GLY A 485 17.43 -4.99 -10.60
C GLY A 485 15.94 -5.26 -10.34
N LEU A 486 15.58 -5.89 -9.21
CA LEU A 486 14.19 -6.16 -8.84
C LEU A 486 13.65 -5.06 -7.93
N SER A 487 12.96 -4.11 -8.54
CA SER A 487 12.24 -3.03 -7.85
C SER A 487 10.80 -3.43 -7.52
N GLY A 488 10.10 -2.61 -6.74
CA GLY A 488 8.66 -2.76 -6.52
C GLY A 488 7.85 -2.88 -7.83
N PHE A 489 8.25 -2.16 -8.89
CA PHE A 489 7.62 -2.24 -10.21
C PHE A 489 8.07 -3.48 -11.02
N ALA A 490 9.37 -3.80 -11.02
CA ALA A 490 9.90 -4.90 -11.83
C ALA A 490 9.63 -6.31 -11.24
N ALA A 491 9.24 -6.40 -9.97
CA ALA A 491 8.97 -7.67 -9.28
C ALA A 491 7.57 -7.70 -8.65
N ALA A 492 7.37 -6.97 -7.56
CA ALA A 492 6.15 -7.09 -6.76
C ALA A 492 4.88 -6.67 -7.52
N ALA A 493 4.97 -5.67 -8.41
CA ALA A 493 3.85 -5.26 -9.26
C ALA A 493 3.49 -6.30 -10.32
N VAL A 494 4.47 -7.07 -10.84
CA VAL A 494 4.20 -8.17 -11.80
C VAL A 494 3.33 -9.25 -11.13
N LEU A 495 3.70 -9.67 -9.92
CA LEU A 495 2.93 -10.61 -9.12
C LEU A 495 1.56 -10.05 -8.70
N ALA A 496 1.48 -8.77 -8.33
CA ALA A 496 0.22 -8.12 -8.00
C ALA A 496 -0.69 -8.01 -9.22
N HIS A 497 -0.13 -7.74 -10.41
CA HIS A 497 -0.85 -7.71 -11.67
C HIS A 497 -1.40 -9.08 -12.04
N GLU A 498 -0.58 -10.13 -12.00
CA GLU A 498 -1.03 -11.49 -12.29
C GLU A 498 -2.18 -11.91 -11.34
N ALA A 499 -2.05 -11.64 -10.04
CA ALA A 499 -3.07 -11.96 -9.05
C ALA A 499 -4.38 -11.17 -9.24
N VAL A 500 -4.30 -9.85 -9.48
CA VAL A 500 -5.49 -9.01 -9.71
C VAL A 500 -6.16 -9.37 -11.03
N SER A 501 -5.41 -9.59 -12.11
CA SER A 501 -5.95 -10.01 -13.40
C SER A 501 -6.60 -11.40 -13.31
N PHE A 502 -6.03 -12.35 -12.56
CA PHE A 502 -6.67 -13.65 -12.29
C PHE A 502 -7.98 -13.52 -11.51
N LEU A 503 -8.03 -12.66 -10.49
CA LEU A 503 -9.23 -12.40 -9.68
C LEU A 503 -10.40 -11.79 -10.49
N HIS A 504 -10.10 -11.12 -11.60
CA HIS A 504 -11.08 -10.49 -12.50
C HIS A 504 -11.29 -11.25 -13.83
N ALA A 505 -10.53 -12.32 -14.11
CA ALA A 505 -10.55 -13.04 -15.39
C ALA A 505 -11.94 -13.60 -15.78
N GLY A 506 -12.78 -13.96 -14.81
CA GLY A 506 -14.17 -14.39 -15.04
C GLY A 506 -15.19 -13.26 -15.23
N GLN A 507 -14.74 -12.00 -15.30
CA GLN A 507 -15.59 -10.80 -15.39
C GLN A 507 -15.41 -10.03 -16.71
N ALA A 508 -14.73 -10.62 -17.70
CA ALA A 508 -14.43 -9.99 -18.99
C ALA A 508 -15.64 -9.53 -19.83
N GLY A 509 -16.86 -9.94 -19.45
CA GLY A 509 -18.12 -9.48 -20.07
C GLY A 509 -18.74 -8.24 -19.41
N GLY A 510 -18.11 -7.65 -18.38
CA GLY A 510 -18.62 -6.48 -17.66
C GLY A 510 -17.71 -5.27 -17.82
N LEU A 511 -17.88 -4.53 -18.93
CA LEU A 511 -17.50 -3.11 -19.01
C LEU A 511 -18.53 -2.22 -18.29
N ASP A 512 -19.19 -2.77 -17.26
CA ASP A 512 -20.07 -2.04 -16.35
C ASP A 512 -19.19 -1.14 -15.47
N ASP A 513 -19.09 0.11 -15.89
CA ASP A 513 -18.16 1.11 -15.39
C ASP A 513 -18.23 1.25 -13.86
N HIS A 514 -17.13 0.88 -13.20
CA HIS A 514 -16.84 1.22 -11.83
C HIS A 514 -15.44 1.84 -11.73
N ALA A 515 -15.21 2.95 -12.44
CA ALA A 515 -14.26 3.95 -11.98
C ALA A 515 -14.39 4.18 -10.47
N PHE A 516 -13.28 4.42 -9.77
CA PHE A 516 -13.36 4.70 -8.34
C PHE A 516 -14.23 5.95 -8.12
N PRO A 517 -15.17 5.92 -7.16
CA PRO A 517 -16.11 7.02 -6.98
C PRO A 517 -15.36 8.30 -6.58
N ALA A 518 -15.83 9.43 -7.10
CA ALA A 518 -15.39 10.73 -6.65
C ALA A 518 -15.75 10.97 -5.16
N PRO A 519 -15.04 11.88 -4.46
CA PRO A 519 -15.49 12.44 -3.19
C PRO A 519 -16.95 12.92 -3.25
N ARG A 520 -17.81 12.53 -2.29
CA ARG A 520 -19.21 12.98 -2.30
C ARG A 520 -19.31 14.50 -2.12
N GLY A 521 -20.16 15.13 -2.94
CA GLY A 521 -20.45 16.56 -2.86
C GLY A 521 -19.33 17.46 -3.38
N TYR A 522 -18.32 16.91 -4.05
CA TYR A 522 -17.23 17.68 -4.67
C TYR A 522 -17.54 17.92 -6.16
N GLY A 523 -17.18 19.11 -6.66
CA GLY A 523 -17.28 19.47 -8.07
C GLY A 523 -15.97 19.17 -8.83
N PRO A 524 -16.04 18.76 -10.10
CA PRO A 524 -14.86 18.55 -10.93
C PRO A 524 -14.32 19.86 -11.51
N VAL A 525 -12.99 20.00 -11.53
CA VAL A 525 -12.27 21.19 -12.02
C VAL A 525 -11.10 20.74 -12.90
N ASN A 526 -11.00 21.30 -14.11
CA ASN A 526 -9.82 21.12 -14.96
C ASN A 526 -8.70 22.07 -14.51
N LEU A 527 -7.54 21.52 -14.18
CA LEU A 527 -6.36 22.24 -13.70
C LEU A 527 -5.22 22.16 -14.71
N CYS A 528 -4.45 23.24 -14.84
CA CYS A 528 -3.15 23.19 -15.52
C CYS A 528 -2.14 22.39 -14.70
N ALA A 529 -1.50 21.38 -15.32
CA ALA A 529 -0.54 20.51 -14.65
C ALA A 529 0.67 21.26 -14.02
N LEU A 530 1.13 22.34 -14.65
CA LEU A 530 2.34 23.05 -14.21
C LEU A 530 2.06 24.19 -13.20
N THR A 531 0.81 24.64 -13.04
CA THR A 531 0.49 25.79 -12.17
C THR A 531 -0.57 25.52 -11.11
N GLY A 532 -1.39 24.47 -11.25
CA GLY A 532 -2.54 24.23 -10.37
C GLY A 532 -3.69 25.23 -10.53
N GLU A 533 -3.53 26.24 -11.40
CA GLU A 533 -4.61 27.16 -11.78
C GLU A 533 -5.65 26.44 -12.64
N ARG A 534 -6.85 27.01 -12.75
CA ARG A 534 -7.89 26.50 -13.64
C ARG A 534 -7.38 26.51 -15.08
N SER A 535 -7.52 25.41 -15.82
CA SER A 535 -6.99 25.30 -17.18
C SER A 535 -7.57 26.37 -18.11
N ALA A 536 -6.72 26.95 -18.95
CA ALA A 536 -7.11 27.80 -20.09
C ALA A 536 -6.80 27.09 -21.41
N ASP A 537 -7.30 27.61 -22.54
CA ASP A 537 -7.15 26.98 -23.87
C ASP A 537 -5.69 26.76 -24.30
N ALA A 538 -4.76 27.54 -23.76
CA ALA A 538 -3.32 27.38 -24.00
C ALA A 538 -2.66 26.25 -23.19
N CYS A 539 -3.36 25.59 -22.26
CA CYS A 539 -2.80 24.54 -21.41
C CYS A 539 -2.75 23.19 -22.15
N ASN A 540 -1.56 22.71 -22.49
CA ASN A 540 -1.37 21.44 -23.20
C ASN A 540 -1.40 20.20 -22.29
N ARG A 541 -1.30 20.38 -20.97
CA ARG A 541 -1.39 19.32 -19.96
C ARG A 541 -2.40 19.73 -18.89
N VAL A 542 -3.49 18.98 -18.81
CA VAL A 542 -4.65 19.28 -17.94
C VAL A 542 -5.03 18.05 -17.14
N PHE A 543 -5.32 18.22 -15.86
CA PHE A 543 -5.84 17.18 -14.98
C PHE A 543 -7.23 17.55 -14.44
N LEU A 544 -8.13 16.58 -14.39
CA LEU A 544 -9.44 16.71 -13.75
C LEU A 544 -9.29 16.37 -12.26
N GLU A 545 -9.65 17.31 -11.39
CA GLU A 545 -9.60 17.14 -9.94
C GLU A 545 -10.89 17.55 -9.23
N TRP A 546 -11.09 17.07 -8.01
CA TRP A 546 -12.34 17.26 -7.28
C TRP A 546 -12.13 18.22 -6.10
N PHE A 547 -13.01 19.21 -5.97
CA PHE A 547 -12.96 20.21 -4.90
C PHE A 547 -14.32 20.32 -4.19
N PRO A 548 -14.34 20.54 -2.86
CA PRO A 548 -15.57 20.93 -2.19
C PRO A 548 -15.93 22.37 -2.61
N PRO A 549 -17.22 22.73 -2.68
CA PRO A 549 -17.65 24.05 -3.14
C PRO A 549 -16.99 25.22 -2.40
N GLY A 550 -16.52 26.22 -3.14
CA GLY A 550 -15.81 27.39 -2.60
C GLY A 550 -14.34 27.14 -2.24
N ARG A 551 -13.76 26.01 -2.65
CA ARG A 551 -12.31 25.71 -2.47
C ARG A 551 -11.59 25.44 -3.80
N GLU A 552 -12.31 25.42 -4.90
CA GLU A 552 -11.79 25.29 -6.26
C GLU A 552 -10.91 26.49 -6.68
N PRO A 553 -9.85 26.27 -7.49
CA PRO A 553 -9.13 27.35 -8.15
C PRO A 553 -10.05 28.11 -9.11
N VAL A 554 -10.27 29.40 -8.84
CA VAL A 554 -11.07 30.29 -9.71
C VAL A 554 -10.24 31.04 -10.75
N VAL A 555 -8.93 31.17 -10.53
CA VAL A 555 -8.01 31.89 -11.44
C VAL A 555 -7.72 31.02 -12.66
N PRO A 556 -7.97 31.48 -13.89
CA PRO A 556 -7.56 30.78 -15.11
C PRO A 556 -6.06 30.93 -15.35
N CYS A 557 -5.42 29.90 -15.88
CA CYS A 557 -3.97 29.87 -16.04
C CYS A 557 -3.44 31.00 -16.94
N ARG A 558 -2.51 31.80 -16.41
CA ARG A 558 -1.88 32.93 -17.12
C ARG A 558 -0.45 32.66 -17.61
N ALA A 559 0.15 31.57 -17.13
CA ALA A 559 1.46 31.12 -17.55
C ALA A 559 1.45 30.64 -19.01
N HIS A 560 0.44 29.87 -19.41
CA HIS A 560 0.35 29.35 -20.77
C HIS A 560 -0.26 30.38 -21.72
N ARG A 561 0.45 30.70 -22.81
CA ARG A 561 -0.01 31.64 -23.84
C ARG A 561 0.23 31.08 -25.23
N ARG A 562 -0.79 31.09 -26.09
CA ARG A 562 -0.62 30.86 -27.53
C ARG A 562 -0.25 32.18 -28.18
N MET A 563 0.84 32.20 -28.94
CA MET A 563 1.31 33.40 -29.64
C MET A 563 1.62 33.02 -31.09
N ALA A 564 1.11 33.81 -32.03
CA ALA A 564 1.56 33.77 -33.41
C ALA A 564 2.97 34.35 -33.47
N ILE A 565 3.90 33.66 -34.13
CA ILE A 565 5.29 34.07 -34.30
C ILE A 565 5.72 34.01 -35.76
N ASP A 566 6.67 34.87 -36.14
CA ASP A 566 7.38 34.73 -37.41
C ASP A 566 8.49 33.67 -37.23
N VAL A 567 8.35 32.53 -37.89
CA VAL A 567 9.28 31.39 -37.75
C VAL A 567 10.71 31.71 -38.17
N ARG A 568 10.92 32.80 -38.93
CA ARG A 568 12.25 33.24 -39.40
C ARG A 568 13.00 34.07 -38.34
N THR A 569 12.27 34.74 -37.45
CA THR A 569 12.85 35.65 -36.43
C THR A 569 12.66 35.14 -35.01
N GLY A 570 11.70 34.24 -34.78
CA GLY A 570 11.30 33.78 -33.44
C GLY A 570 10.50 34.80 -32.63
N GLN A 571 10.21 35.96 -33.20
CA GLN A 571 9.48 37.06 -32.55
C GLN A 571 7.97 36.99 -32.84
N PRO A 572 7.12 37.68 -32.06
CA PRO A 572 5.68 37.76 -32.33
C PRO A 572 5.38 38.21 -33.77
N ALA A 573 4.44 37.53 -34.43
CA ALA A 573 4.05 37.85 -35.79
C ALA A 573 3.35 39.21 -35.83
N SER A 574 3.73 40.04 -36.80
CA SER A 574 3.11 41.34 -37.07
C SER A 574 2.03 41.20 -38.17
N PRO A 575 1.14 42.18 -38.36
CA PRO A 575 0.26 42.23 -39.53
C PRO A 575 1.00 42.23 -40.89
N ALA A 576 2.29 42.57 -40.91
CA ALA A 576 3.15 42.53 -42.09
C ALA A 576 3.87 41.19 -42.28
N THR A 577 3.77 40.24 -41.32
CA THR A 577 4.39 38.92 -41.44
C THR A 577 3.59 38.08 -42.44
N PRO A 578 4.19 37.61 -43.56
CA PRO A 578 3.47 36.80 -44.54
C PRO A 578 2.97 35.50 -43.92
N GLY A 579 1.71 35.13 -44.18
CA GLY A 579 1.02 34.01 -43.50
C GLY A 579 1.76 32.67 -43.54
N GLN A 580 2.53 32.39 -44.59
CA GLN A 580 3.37 31.18 -44.71
C GLN A 580 4.53 31.09 -43.69
N TYR A 581 4.86 32.20 -43.03
CA TYR A 581 5.86 32.27 -41.95
C TYR A 581 5.24 32.46 -40.57
N VAL A 582 3.90 32.51 -40.46
CA VAL A 582 3.20 32.64 -39.19
C VAL A 582 2.91 31.25 -38.60
N GLU A 583 3.52 30.93 -37.48
CA GLU A 583 3.23 29.71 -36.71
C GLU A 583 2.66 30.08 -35.33
N THR A 584 1.60 29.40 -34.89
CA THR A 584 1.10 29.59 -33.52
C THR A 584 1.81 28.62 -32.57
N ARG A 585 2.68 29.14 -31.70
CA ARG A 585 3.34 28.35 -30.65
C ARG A 585 2.71 28.60 -29.28
N THR A 586 2.78 27.58 -28.43
CA THR A 586 2.37 27.69 -27.02
C THR A 586 3.62 27.90 -26.18
N TYR A 587 3.61 28.97 -25.39
CA TYR A 587 4.67 29.36 -24.48
C TYR A 587 4.23 29.17 -23.02
N ALA A 588 5.18 28.93 -22.11
CA ALA A 588 4.93 28.85 -20.68
C ALA A 588 5.78 29.86 -19.89
N ASP A 589 5.13 30.88 -19.38
CA ASP A 589 5.66 31.91 -18.46
C ASP A 589 5.54 31.39 -17.01
N LEU A 590 6.44 30.47 -16.65
CA LEU A 590 6.49 29.85 -15.32
C LEU A 590 7.28 30.70 -14.32
N ASP A 591 7.02 30.49 -13.02
CA ASP A 591 7.78 31.09 -11.92
C ASP A 591 9.31 30.98 -12.16
N PRO A 592 10.10 32.07 -11.98
CA PRO A 592 11.54 32.07 -12.21
C PRO A 592 12.32 30.93 -11.54
N ARG A 593 11.85 30.36 -10.43
CA ARG A 593 12.50 29.19 -9.80
C ARG A 593 12.47 27.93 -10.66
N TYR A 594 11.59 27.86 -11.66
CA TYR A 594 11.55 26.79 -12.67
C TYR A 594 12.37 27.12 -13.93
N ALA A 595 12.98 28.30 -14.03
CA ALA A 595 13.68 28.77 -15.23
C ALA A 595 14.69 27.77 -15.79
N ALA A 596 15.58 27.25 -14.94
CA ALA A 596 16.63 26.30 -15.34
C ALA A 596 16.05 24.94 -15.78
N TRP A 597 15.04 24.44 -15.04
CA TRP A 597 14.35 23.20 -15.38
C TRP A 597 13.57 23.32 -16.70
N ALA A 598 12.80 24.39 -16.87
CA ALA A 598 12.02 24.64 -18.09
C ALA A 598 12.92 24.76 -19.33
N ALA A 599 14.10 25.37 -19.19
CA ALA A 599 15.09 25.41 -20.27
C ALA A 599 15.66 24.02 -20.60
N ALA A 600 15.94 23.18 -19.59
CA ALA A 600 16.44 21.83 -19.78
C ALA A 600 15.41 20.89 -20.43
N GLU A 601 14.13 21.03 -20.09
CA GLU A 601 13.01 20.29 -20.71
C GLU A 601 12.57 20.85 -22.07
N GLY A 602 13.24 21.90 -22.58
CA GLY A 602 12.90 22.53 -23.85
C GLY A 602 11.54 23.26 -23.87
N ILE A 603 11.01 23.62 -22.70
CA ILE A 603 9.75 24.36 -22.57
C ILE A 603 9.98 25.81 -23.05
N PRO A 604 9.31 26.24 -24.13
CA PRO A 604 9.56 27.55 -24.71
C PRO A 604 9.00 28.66 -23.80
N ARG A 605 9.85 29.63 -23.45
CA ARG A 605 9.43 30.87 -22.78
C ARG A 605 8.96 31.90 -23.81
N PRO A 606 7.99 32.77 -23.47
CA PRO A 606 7.60 33.86 -24.36
C PRO A 606 8.86 34.66 -24.76
N PRO A 607 9.02 35.05 -26.04
CA PRO A 607 10.09 35.96 -26.41
C PRO A 607 9.95 37.24 -25.59
N ALA A 608 11.08 37.81 -25.16
CA ALA A 608 11.09 39.12 -24.55
C ALA A 608 10.51 40.10 -25.59
N ILE A 609 9.40 40.77 -25.23
CA ILE A 609 8.88 41.86 -26.05
C ILE A 609 9.85 43.02 -25.81
N ASP A 610 10.83 43.15 -26.70
CA ASP A 610 11.65 44.36 -26.78
C ASP A 610 10.69 45.53 -26.95
N SER A 611 10.64 46.40 -25.93
CA SER A 611 9.78 47.58 -25.91
C SER A 611 10.40 48.68 -26.80
N PHE A 612 10.49 48.40 -28.09
CA PHE A 612 10.94 49.35 -29.10
C PHE A 612 9.76 49.99 -29.83
N THR A 613 9.70 51.32 -29.72
CA THR A 613 8.85 52.23 -30.50
C THR A 613 7.34 52.01 -30.43
N ALA A 614 6.76 52.44 -29.30
CA ALA A 614 5.43 53.05 -29.32
C ALA A 614 5.52 54.42 -30.02
N SER A 615 5.36 54.46 -31.34
CA SER A 615 5.30 55.71 -32.13
C SER A 615 4.59 55.51 -33.47
N GLY A 616 3.30 55.87 -33.53
CA GLY A 616 2.49 55.85 -34.76
C GLY A 616 1.08 55.29 -34.52
N PRO A 617 0.00 56.06 -34.74
CA PRO A 617 -1.34 55.62 -34.36
C PRO A 617 -1.95 54.71 -35.43
N ASN A 618 -2.66 53.67 -35.01
CA ASN A 618 -3.90 53.30 -35.68
C ASN A 618 -4.85 52.58 -34.72
N SER A 619 -6.09 53.07 -34.70
CA SER A 619 -7.21 52.51 -33.96
C SER A 619 -7.57 51.11 -34.48
N PHE A 620 -7.73 50.15 -33.58
CA PHE A 620 -8.60 49.02 -33.85
C PHE A 620 -10.05 49.51 -33.80
N PRO A 621 -10.88 49.30 -34.84
CA PRO A 621 -12.31 49.54 -34.71
C PRO A 621 -12.92 48.46 -33.80
N ALA A 622 -13.64 48.88 -32.78
CA ALA A 622 -14.49 47.98 -32.02
C ALA A 622 -15.68 47.56 -32.91
N SER A 623 -15.67 46.32 -33.39
CA SER A 623 -16.87 45.69 -33.95
C SER A 623 -17.63 45.01 -32.81
N GLY A 624 -18.82 45.54 -32.53
CA GLY A 624 -19.75 44.98 -31.55
C GLY A 624 -20.35 43.64 -31.98
N PRO A 625 -21.21 43.06 -31.13
CA PRO A 625 -21.68 41.69 -31.30
C PRO A 625 -22.72 41.57 -32.40
N ASP A 626 -22.70 40.47 -33.16
CA ASP A 626 -23.97 39.86 -33.54
C ASP A 626 -23.90 38.34 -33.83
N ALA A 627 -25.06 37.73 -33.65
CA ALA A 627 -25.31 36.30 -33.47
C ALA A 627 -24.78 35.33 -34.55
N PHE A 628 -24.20 34.21 -34.09
CA PHE A 628 -24.50 32.90 -34.69
C PHE A 628 -24.94 31.89 -33.62
N LYS A 629 -25.96 31.11 -34.00
CA LYS A 629 -26.83 30.34 -33.09
C LYS A 629 -26.15 29.08 -32.55
N THR A 630 -26.45 28.74 -31.30
CA THR A 630 -26.37 27.37 -30.80
C THR A 630 -27.41 26.48 -31.51
N PRO A 631 -27.03 25.25 -31.91
CA PRO A 631 -27.96 24.14 -32.02
C PRO A 631 -28.04 23.42 -30.66
N GLY A 632 -29.25 23.24 -30.15
CA GLY A 632 -29.51 22.30 -29.06
C GLY A 632 -29.41 20.84 -29.53
N PRO A 633 -29.48 19.87 -28.60
CA PRO A 633 -29.35 18.45 -28.93
C PRO A 633 -30.62 17.91 -29.60
N ASP A 634 -30.48 16.96 -30.54
CA ASP A 634 -31.21 15.69 -30.49
C ASP A 634 -30.83 14.70 -31.62
N ALA A 635 -31.11 13.41 -31.34
CA ALA A 635 -31.29 12.27 -32.26
C ALA A 635 -30.10 11.71 -33.07
N PHE A 636 -29.78 10.44 -32.77
CA PHE A 636 -29.15 9.47 -33.68
C PHE A 636 -30.02 9.21 -34.93
N PRO A 637 -29.43 8.67 -36.01
CA PRO A 637 -29.75 7.27 -36.31
C PRO A 637 -28.53 6.38 -36.61
N ALA A 638 -28.72 5.06 -36.58
CA ALA A 638 -27.68 4.05 -36.73
C ALA A 638 -27.83 3.22 -38.02
N SER A 639 -26.72 3.05 -38.76
CA SER A 639 -26.42 1.96 -39.72
C SER A 639 -25.12 2.31 -40.46
N GLY A 640 -24.19 1.42 -40.83
CA GLY A 640 -24.08 -0.03 -40.60
C GLY A 640 -23.12 -0.65 -41.63
N LEU A 641 -22.27 -1.60 -41.20
CA LEU A 641 -21.44 -2.52 -42.01
C LEU A 641 -20.29 -1.94 -42.87
N GLY A 642 -19.07 -2.45 -42.65
CA GLY A 642 -17.88 -2.11 -43.44
C GLY A 642 -16.61 -2.82 -42.96
N GLY A 643 -16.48 -4.11 -43.25
CA GLY A 643 -15.30 -4.94 -42.93
C GLY A 643 -14.06 -4.69 -43.83
N PRO A 644 -12.95 -5.41 -43.61
CA PRO A 644 -11.64 -4.77 -43.50
C PRO A 644 -10.76 -4.81 -44.76
N GLY A 645 -10.04 -3.71 -45.01
CA GLY A 645 -8.94 -3.63 -45.98
C GLY A 645 -7.56 -3.85 -45.34
N LYS A 646 -6.80 -4.84 -45.84
CA LYS A 646 -5.37 -5.03 -45.53
C LYS A 646 -4.53 -3.93 -46.21
N PRO A 647 -3.32 -3.67 -45.68
CA PRO A 647 -2.16 -3.90 -46.55
C PRO A 647 -1.09 -4.82 -45.93
N SER A 648 -0.38 -5.51 -46.82
CA SER A 648 0.81 -6.34 -46.58
C SER A 648 2.08 -5.54 -46.92
N PHE A 649 3.25 -6.16 -46.72
CA PHE A 649 4.65 -5.71 -46.93
C PHE A 649 5.33 -5.10 -45.69
N ALA A 650 6.62 -5.35 -45.40
CA ALA A 650 7.51 -6.45 -45.78
C ALA A 650 8.65 -6.54 -44.73
N ALA A 651 9.36 -7.65 -44.64
CA ALA A 651 10.40 -7.85 -43.63
C ALA A 651 11.75 -7.20 -44.00
N GLY A 652 12.49 -6.72 -42.99
CA GLY A 652 13.96 -6.74 -43.02
C GLY A 652 14.71 -5.49 -42.53
N LYS A 653 15.19 -5.51 -41.28
CA LYS A 653 16.63 -5.59 -40.93
C LYS A 653 16.86 -5.41 -39.42
N LYS A 654 17.77 -6.21 -38.87
CA LYS A 654 18.31 -6.03 -37.51
C LYS A 654 19.36 -4.91 -37.52
N ILE A 655 19.30 -3.99 -36.56
CA ILE A 655 20.40 -3.06 -36.27
C ILE A 655 20.90 -3.35 -34.84
N ARG A 656 22.20 -3.52 -34.68
CA ARG A 656 22.88 -3.72 -33.38
C ARG A 656 23.15 -2.34 -32.74
N PRO A 657 23.16 -2.23 -31.39
CA PRO A 657 23.62 -1.01 -30.73
C PRO A 657 25.15 -0.86 -30.92
N ALA A 658 25.60 0.37 -31.19
CA ALA A 658 27.00 0.71 -31.29
C ALA A 658 27.61 0.98 -29.90
N ILE A 659 28.84 0.52 -29.69
CA ILE A 659 29.65 0.79 -28.51
C ILE A 659 30.44 2.08 -28.77
N GLY A 660 30.36 3.06 -27.86
CA GLY A 660 31.21 4.26 -27.89
C GLY A 660 32.60 3.97 -27.31
N PRO A 661 33.68 4.59 -27.84
CA PRO A 661 35.05 4.29 -27.43
C PRO A 661 35.46 4.98 -26.13
N GLU A 662 36.36 4.33 -25.40
CA GLU A 662 37.11 4.89 -24.26
C GLU A 662 38.17 5.90 -24.76
N ILE A 663 38.42 6.97 -23.99
CA ILE A 663 39.55 7.90 -24.20
C ILE A 663 40.19 8.17 -22.81
N PRO A 664 41.53 8.17 -22.67
CA PRO A 664 42.18 7.88 -21.40
C PRO A 664 42.54 9.09 -20.51
N LEU A 665 42.90 8.78 -19.27
CA LEU A 665 43.48 9.69 -18.26
C LEU A 665 44.84 10.26 -18.67
N SER A 666 45.07 11.53 -18.33
CA SER A 666 46.41 12.12 -18.25
C SER A 666 46.49 13.25 -17.20
N THR A 667 47.51 13.16 -16.34
CA THR A 667 48.09 14.26 -15.54
C THR A 667 49.21 14.92 -16.37
N PRO A 668 49.56 16.22 -16.21
CA PRO A 668 50.02 16.86 -14.96
C PRO A 668 49.32 18.24 -14.74
N GLY A 669 49.76 19.22 -13.92
CA GLY A 669 51.02 19.38 -13.17
C GLY A 669 51.07 20.63 -12.26
N SER A 670 52.28 21.01 -11.85
CA SER A 670 52.62 22.19 -11.01
C SER A 670 53.02 23.43 -11.81
N GLY A 671 52.64 24.63 -11.37
CA GLY A 671 53.18 25.92 -11.86
C GLY A 671 52.64 27.12 -11.08
N SER A 672 53.47 28.12 -10.76
CA SER A 672 53.13 29.16 -9.77
C SER A 672 53.38 30.60 -10.25
N ARG A 673 52.68 31.54 -9.59
CA ARG A 673 53.02 32.95 -9.28
C ARG A 673 52.57 34.10 -10.20
N THR A 674 52.31 35.21 -9.48
CA THR A 674 52.36 36.65 -9.82
C THR A 674 51.25 37.29 -10.68
N GLY A 675 50.63 38.35 -10.11
CA GLY A 675 49.86 39.38 -10.83
C GLY A 675 50.77 40.52 -11.36
N PRO A 676 50.28 41.77 -11.56
CA PRO A 676 49.59 42.51 -10.50
C PRO A 676 48.40 43.43 -10.90
N SER A 677 47.74 43.95 -9.86
CA SER A 677 46.94 45.18 -9.74
C SER A 677 46.96 46.23 -10.87
N ALA A 678 45.77 46.74 -11.22
CA ALA A 678 45.56 48.15 -11.55
C ALA A 678 44.20 48.64 -11.01
N SER A 679 44.21 49.75 -10.28
CA SER A 679 43.04 50.41 -9.69
C SER A 679 42.60 51.60 -10.54
N LEU A 680 41.29 51.89 -10.60
CA LEU A 680 40.76 53.20 -10.97
C LEU A 680 39.44 53.46 -10.23
N ARG A 681 39.33 54.63 -9.59
CA ARG A 681 38.12 55.19 -8.96
C ARG A 681 37.60 56.36 -9.82
N THR A 682 36.41 56.84 -9.46
CA THR A 682 35.67 58.03 -9.98
C THR A 682 34.89 57.81 -11.29
N GLY A 683 33.64 58.27 -11.43
CA GLY A 683 32.81 58.90 -10.40
C GLY A 683 31.32 59.11 -10.79
N MET A 684 30.47 58.99 -9.76
CA MET A 684 29.25 59.77 -9.44
C MET A 684 28.41 60.40 -10.58
N GLN A 685 27.14 59.97 -10.70
CA GLN A 685 25.98 60.88 -10.72
C GLN A 685 24.68 60.17 -10.31
N GLU A 686 23.76 60.90 -9.69
CA GLU A 686 22.55 60.37 -9.03
C GLU A 686 21.32 60.32 -9.94
N ALA A 687 20.44 59.35 -9.69
CA ALA A 687 19.01 59.44 -10.03
C ALA A 687 18.18 58.74 -8.94
N ARG A 688 17.65 59.51 -7.97
CA ARG A 688 16.70 59.01 -6.96
C ARG A 688 15.28 59.01 -7.55
N GLY A 689 14.53 57.92 -7.40
CA GLY A 689 13.16 57.88 -7.95
C GLY A 689 12.33 56.61 -7.75
N SER A 690 12.72 55.67 -6.89
CA SER A 690 11.88 54.53 -6.51
C SER A 690 12.08 54.20 -5.04
N ALA A 691 10.99 53.99 -4.30
CA ALA A 691 11.04 53.61 -2.89
C ALA A 691 11.53 52.16 -2.77
N ALA A 692 12.84 52.00 -2.55
CA ALA A 692 13.45 50.69 -2.38
C ALA A 692 12.80 49.96 -1.18
N ARG A 693 12.22 48.78 -1.44
CA ARG A 693 11.75 47.90 -0.37
C ARG A 693 12.96 47.43 0.43
N GLU A 694 12.91 47.65 1.73
CA GLU A 694 13.97 47.26 2.66
C GLU A 694 14.12 45.72 2.67
N VAL A 695 15.30 45.24 2.32
CA VAL A 695 15.59 43.80 2.24
C VAL A 695 15.83 43.25 3.63
N ARG A 696 15.10 42.20 4.01
CA ARG A 696 15.25 41.52 5.30
C ARG A 696 16.08 40.26 5.13
N LEU A 697 17.08 40.08 6.01
CA LEU A 697 18.02 38.97 6.00
C LEU A 697 17.93 38.18 7.31
N SER A 698 17.67 36.88 7.23
CA SER A 698 17.63 36.00 8.41
C SER A 698 18.32 34.67 8.14
N VAL A 699 19.29 34.32 8.99
CA VAL A 699 19.89 32.97 9.04
C VAL A 699 18.86 32.00 9.60
N VAL A 700 18.66 30.88 8.91
CA VAL A 700 17.72 29.80 9.27
C VAL A 700 18.47 28.54 9.73
N ALA A 701 19.64 28.28 9.16
CA ALA A 701 20.58 27.29 9.65
C ALA A 701 22.01 27.88 9.66
N PRO A 702 22.83 27.63 10.68
CA PRO A 702 22.54 26.89 11.91
C PRO A 702 21.58 27.63 12.85
N GLU A 703 21.06 26.96 13.88
CA GLU A 703 20.32 27.60 14.97
C GLU A 703 21.27 28.38 15.89
N ASN A 704 20.81 29.52 16.42
CA ASN A 704 21.60 30.35 17.32
C ASN A 704 21.79 29.68 18.69
N GLY A 705 23.03 29.52 19.13
CA GLY A 705 23.41 28.80 20.33
C GLY A 705 23.59 27.28 20.14
N ALA A 706 23.53 26.77 18.90
CA ALA A 706 23.71 25.34 18.63
C ALA A 706 25.06 24.81 19.14
N ARG A 707 25.04 23.58 19.66
CA ARG A 707 26.24 22.87 20.15
C ARG A 707 26.43 21.61 19.34
N LEU A 708 27.58 21.51 18.68
CA LEU A 708 27.91 20.41 17.76
C LEU A 708 29.11 19.65 18.29
N LEU A 709 29.13 18.33 18.10
CA LEU A 709 30.29 17.48 18.40
C LEU A 709 31.06 17.24 17.10
N HIS A 710 32.37 17.49 17.09
CA HIS A 710 33.25 17.20 15.97
C HIS A 710 33.91 15.83 16.15
N ASP A 711 33.54 14.86 15.32
CA ASP A 711 34.23 13.57 15.22
C ASP A 711 35.50 13.72 14.36
N PRO A 712 36.72 13.57 14.92
CA PRO A 712 37.97 13.74 14.18
C PRO A 712 38.27 12.61 13.18
N GLU A 713 37.57 11.48 13.22
CA GLU A 713 37.71 10.39 12.24
C GLU A 713 36.75 10.54 11.04
N MET A 714 35.85 11.53 11.09
CA MET A 714 34.82 11.75 10.08
C MET A 714 35.42 12.32 8.77
N PRO A 715 35.10 11.73 7.59
CA PRO A 715 35.60 12.24 6.30
C PRO A 715 35.30 13.74 6.09
N PRO A 716 36.26 14.55 5.58
CA PRO A 716 36.11 16.02 5.49
C PRO A 716 34.91 16.50 4.64
N ASN A 717 34.45 15.68 3.68
CA ASN A 717 33.25 15.96 2.88
C ASN A 717 31.93 15.76 3.64
N LEU A 718 31.97 15.04 4.77
CA LEU A 718 30.83 14.83 5.68
C LEU A 718 30.90 15.77 6.89
N ALA A 719 32.10 16.11 7.37
CA ALA A 719 32.33 17.06 8.47
C ALA A 719 32.06 18.54 8.08
N SER A 720 30.80 18.87 7.77
CA SER A 720 30.40 20.23 7.36
C SER A 720 29.05 20.66 7.94
N LEU A 721 28.97 21.93 8.33
CA LEU A 721 27.77 22.60 8.81
C LEU A 721 27.02 23.25 7.64
N ALA A 722 25.71 23.03 7.54
CA ALA A 722 24.87 23.74 6.58
C ALA A 722 24.63 25.18 7.05
N LEU A 723 24.84 26.14 6.15
CA LEU A 723 24.49 27.54 6.32
C LEU A 723 23.33 27.84 5.36
N GLU A 724 22.19 28.26 5.86
CA GLU A 724 20.99 28.59 5.06
C GLU A 724 20.38 29.91 5.55
N ALA A 725 19.95 30.76 4.61
CA ALA A 725 19.36 32.06 4.92
C ALA A 725 18.13 32.32 4.06
N VAL A 726 17.19 33.07 4.63
CA VAL A 726 16.02 33.63 3.93
C VAL A 726 16.25 35.12 3.71
N VAL A 727 15.91 35.57 2.51
CA VAL A 727 16.06 36.94 2.04
C VAL A 727 14.73 37.39 1.43
N ASP A 728 14.16 38.48 1.95
CA ASP A 728 12.83 38.97 1.55
C ASP A 728 12.85 40.50 1.34
N PRO A 729 12.57 41.01 0.12
CA PRO A 729 12.42 40.25 -1.12
C PRO A 729 13.74 39.57 -1.54
N PRO A 730 13.70 38.48 -2.32
CA PRO A 730 14.90 37.78 -2.77
C PRO A 730 15.78 38.66 -3.66
N VAL A 731 17.10 38.53 -3.49
CA VAL A 731 18.16 39.23 -4.24
C VAL A 731 18.98 38.24 -5.07
N GLU A 732 19.75 38.73 -6.03
CA GLU A 732 20.57 37.87 -6.90
C GLU A 732 21.63 37.08 -6.12
N GLN A 733 22.37 37.75 -5.22
CA GLN A 733 23.45 37.16 -4.43
C GLN A 733 23.50 37.73 -3.00
N VAL A 734 23.97 36.92 -2.05
CA VAL A 734 24.38 37.35 -0.72
C VAL A 734 25.77 36.82 -0.38
N VAL A 735 26.43 37.46 0.60
CA VAL A 735 27.72 37.02 1.12
C VAL A 735 27.53 36.44 2.51
N TRP A 736 27.93 35.18 2.68
CA TRP A 736 28.11 34.58 4.01
C TRP A 736 29.41 35.09 4.63
N TYR A 737 29.31 35.51 5.88
CA TYR A 737 30.42 35.84 6.76
C TYR A 737 30.54 34.80 7.87
N VAL A 738 31.77 34.42 8.19
CA VAL A 738 32.11 33.56 9.32
C VAL A 738 33.20 34.26 10.14
N ASP A 739 32.95 34.41 11.44
CA ASP A 739 33.86 35.07 12.39
C ASP A 739 34.26 36.50 12.00
N GLY A 740 33.38 37.18 11.25
CA GLY A 740 33.58 38.54 10.74
C GLY A 740 34.19 38.62 9.34
N GLU A 741 34.71 37.51 8.80
CA GLU A 741 35.36 37.43 7.48
C GLU A 741 34.42 36.89 6.39
N PRO A 742 34.50 37.39 5.14
CA PRO A 742 33.68 36.91 4.04
C PRO A 742 34.09 35.48 3.63
N PHE A 743 33.17 34.52 3.83
CA PHE A 743 33.40 33.11 3.55
C PHE A 743 33.02 32.72 2.12
N LYS A 744 31.82 33.08 1.66
CA LYS A 744 31.34 32.70 0.32
C LYS A 744 30.21 33.59 -0.19
N VAL A 745 30.29 33.99 -1.45
CA VAL A 745 29.15 34.56 -2.20
C VAL A 745 28.26 33.42 -2.69
N VAL A 746 26.95 33.55 -2.51
CA VAL A 746 25.95 32.55 -2.91
C VAL A 746 24.73 33.22 -3.54
N ASP A 747 24.23 32.59 -4.60
CA ASP A 747 22.95 32.84 -5.23
C ASP A 747 21.80 32.12 -4.49
N TYR A 748 20.56 32.35 -4.90
CA TYR A 748 19.38 31.64 -4.37
C TYR A 748 19.57 30.11 -4.50
N PRO A 749 19.38 29.30 -3.43
CA PRO A 749 18.62 29.56 -2.20
C PRO A 749 19.46 30.06 -1.01
N TYR A 750 20.54 30.80 -1.26
CA TYR A 750 21.44 31.41 -0.27
C TYR A 750 22.09 30.41 0.70
N ALA A 751 22.23 29.17 0.24
CA ALA A 751 22.71 28.05 1.05
C ALA A 751 24.15 27.67 0.70
N THR A 752 24.94 27.31 1.71
CA THR A 752 26.29 26.75 1.53
C THR A 752 26.64 25.77 2.65
N ARG A 753 27.84 25.19 2.60
CA ARG A 753 28.41 24.37 3.66
C ARG A 753 29.72 24.96 4.13
N TRP A 754 29.89 25.07 5.43
CA TRP A 754 31.13 25.48 6.09
C TRP A 754 31.81 24.24 6.70
N PRO A 755 33.12 24.02 6.48
CA PRO A 755 33.83 22.88 7.06
C PRO A 755 33.85 23.00 8.58
N LEU A 756 33.41 21.96 9.29
CA LEU A 756 33.24 22.01 10.74
C LEU A 756 34.61 22.12 11.43
N LYS A 757 34.88 23.22 12.13
CA LYS A 757 36.10 23.40 12.93
C LYS A 757 35.74 23.45 14.43
N PRO A 758 36.53 22.83 15.31
CA PRO A 758 36.39 23.01 16.76
C PRO A 758 36.60 24.48 17.17
N GLY A 759 35.71 25.02 17.98
CA GLY A 759 35.72 26.44 18.33
C GLY A 759 34.33 27.03 18.59
N GLU A 760 34.28 28.33 18.83
CA GLU A 760 33.03 29.09 18.85
C GLU A 760 33.02 30.02 17.65
N HIS A 761 31.98 29.89 16.82
CA HIS A 761 31.92 30.48 15.48
C HIS A 761 30.65 31.31 15.30
N SER A 762 30.77 32.46 14.63
CA SER A 762 29.68 33.40 14.37
C SER A 762 29.37 33.47 12.87
N PHE A 763 28.12 33.22 12.50
CA PHE A 763 27.63 33.20 11.12
C PHE A 763 26.70 34.39 10.85
N GLN A 764 26.90 35.09 9.73
CA GLN A 764 26.07 36.24 9.33
C GLN A 764 25.92 36.28 7.81
N VAL A 765 24.79 36.79 7.31
CA VAL A 765 24.59 37.08 5.88
C VAL A 765 24.52 38.59 5.65
N ARG A 766 25.14 39.07 4.56
CA ARG A 766 25.11 40.49 4.15
C ARG A 766 24.86 40.62 2.64
N LEU A 767 24.35 41.77 2.21
CA LEU A 767 24.28 42.10 0.78
C LEU A 767 25.67 42.47 0.23
N PRO A 768 26.03 42.11 -1.02
CA PRO A 768 27.34 42.45 -1.60
C PRO A 768 27.58 43.96 -1.77
N SER A 769 26.52 44.76 -1.83
CA SER A 769 26.54 46.18 -2.22
C SER A 769 25.79 47.13 -1.27
N ALA A 770 25.37 46.65 -0.08
CA ALA A 770 24.65 47.45 0.90
C ALA A 770 24.97 47.02 2.34
N GLU A 771 24.85 47.95 3.31
CA GLU A 771 25.15 47.71 4.73
C GLU A 771 24.14 46.76 5.44
N THR A 772 23.08 46.36 4.76
CA THR A 772 22.07 45.43 5.26
C THR A 772 22.69 44.07 5.62
N SER A 773 22.53 43.66 6.87
CA SER A 773 23.06 42.40 7.40
C SER A 773 22.05 41.69 8.29
N SER A 774 22.12 40.36 8.34
CA SER A 774 21.35 39.56 9.31
C SER A 774 21.86 39.80 10.72
N ARG A 775 21.08 39.39 11.73
CA ARG A 775 21.67 39.16 13.06
C ARG A 775 22.73 38.05 12.97
N PRO A 776 23.86 38.15 13.70
CA PRO A 776 24.82 37.06 13.80
C PRO A 776 24.25 35.89 14.60
N VAL A 777 24.69 34.68 14.26
CA VAL A 777 24.28 33.39 14.83
C VAL A 777 25.51 32.66 15.33
N THR A 778 25.58 32.39 16.63
CA THR A 778 26.75 31.75 17.25
C THR A 778 26.55 30.24 17.41
N VAL A 779 27.56 29.45 17.08
CA VAL A 779 27.59 27.99 17.23
C VAL A 779 28.86 27.58 17.97
N LYS A 780 28.75 26.62 18.90
CA LYS A 780 29.90 26.07 19.62
C LYS A 780 30.16 24.63 19.19
N VAL A 781 31.26 24.40 18.49
CA VAL A 781 31.76 23.08 18.09
C VAL A 781 32.75 22.59 19.16
N ARG A 782 32.53 21.38 19.66
CA ARG A 782 33.37 20.71 20.68
C ARG A 782 33.95 19.41 20.16
#